data_AF-A0A8S4A642-F1
#
_entry.id   AF-A0A8S4A642-F1
#
_cell.length_a   1.000
_cell.length_b   1.000
_cell.length_c   1.000
_cell.angle_alpha   90.00
_cell.angle_beta   90.00
_cell.angle_gamma   90.00
#
_symmetry.space_group_name_H-M   'P 1'
#
loop_
_entity.id
_entity.type
_entity.pdbx_description
1 polymer ?
#
loop_
_entity_poly.entity_id
_entity_poly.type
_entity_poly.pdbx_seq_one_letter_code
_entity_poly.pdbx_strand_id
1 'polypeptide(L)'
;MATRWGICSAGKISHDFTVALKTLPAEDHQVVAVAARKLEDAQEFAKKHSISRSYGSYEELARDPDIDVVYVGTIHPHHLKTCLLFTNAKKNVLCEKPLAMNTKEVKEILDSAKKNDIFLMEAVWTRFFPVSVEIRRLLAHRELGEVKMVRSEFGVPLMHVPRSVQKELGGGAVLDLGIYCLQFILMVYDGEKPESIQATGICLETGVDETVTVTLKFSKNRMAVFTCSSGVQLPNEALVAGTKGIIKIPSHMWCPTSLMVNGKETEYAVPEPYLPLNFINSTGMRYEAEEVRQCLLKGLKESAVMSHADSVLLAELEDEIRRQVGVVYSQDCHAVPASLTGVSSMATRWGICSAGRISHDFSVALKTLPVEDHQVVAVAARKLEDAQEFAKKHSISRSYGSYEELARDPDIDVVYVGVINPHHLKVCLLFMNAKKNVLCEKPLAMNTKEVKEILESAKRNDVFLMEAVWTRFFPASVEIRRLLAHRELGEVKMVRSDFGVPLINVPKIVQKELGGGALLNIGMYCLQFVCMVYNGERPESIQATASCLETGVDETAAVILKFSNNRMAVFTYSSSLDLPNDAVIVGTKGTIRESAIMSHADSLLLAEVEDEIRRQVVAVAARKLEDAQEFAKKHSISRSYGSYEELARDPDIDVVYVGNIHPHHLKTCLLFTNAKKNVLCEKPLAMNTKEVKEILDSAKRNDVFLMEAVWSRFFPVYVEIRRLLAQGELGELKMVRSDFGIPVLHVPRLVQKELGGGALLSIGMYCLQLVSMVYKGERPESIQATGICLEAGVDETVAVTFKFPQNKMAVCTYSSGVQLTNDAVIVGTKGTIRIPTQMWCPTSLVVNGKETQYPLPEPCFPLNFSNSTGMRFEAEEVRQCLLKGLKESAVMSHADSLLLVEMEDEIRRQVGVVYSQDCQ
;
A
#
# COMPACT_ATOMS: atom_id res chain seq x y z
N MET A 1 36.87 -34.10 -20.18
CA MET A 1 37.02 -34.40 -18.74
C MET A 1 35.99 -33.58 -18.00
N ALA A 2 35.38 -34.13 -16.94
CA ALA A 2 34.43 -33.39 -16.11
C ALA A 2 35.12 -32.20 -15.46
N THR A 3 34.40 -31.09 -15.29
CA THR A 3 34.85 -29.94 -14.49
C THR A 3 34.73 -30.29 -13.02
N ARG A 4 35.85 -30.25 -12.28
CA ARG A 4 35.91 -30.60 -10.86
C ARG A 4 35.76 -29.36 -9.99
N TRP A 5 34.66 -29.31 -9.23
CA TRP A 5 34.26 -28.19 -8.40
C TRP A 5 34.70 -28.39 -6.94
N GLY A 6 35.29 -27.33 -6.39
CA GLY A 6 35.45 -27.12 -4.95
C GLY A 6 34.38 -26.16 -4.41
N ILE A 7 33.75 -26.50 -3.30
CA ILE A 7 32.74 -25.64 -2.66
C ILE A 7 33.37 -24.93 -1.46
N CYS A 8 33.47 -23.60 -1.53
CA CYS A 8 33.95 -22.78 -0.43
C CYS A 8 32.74 -22.22 0.34
N SER A 9 32.63 -22.59 1.63
CA SER A 9 31.48 -22.41 2.53
C SER A 9 30.49 -23.59 2.50
N ALA A 10 29.97 -23.94 3.67
CA ALA A 10 28.89 -24.92 3.87
C ALA A 10 27.55 -24.24 4.17
N GLY A 11 27.32 -23.04 3.60
CA GLY A 11 26.12 -22.23 3.81
C GLY A 11 24.91 -22.67 2.97
N LYS A 12 23.79 -21.96 3.15
CA LYS A 12 22.53 -22.23 2.43
C LYS A 12 22.68 -22.10 0.91
N ILE A 13 23.40 -21.10 0.43
CA ILE A 13 23.58 -20.89 -1.02
C ILE A 13 24.51 -21.97 -1.62
N SER A 14 25.57 -22.35 -0.90
CA SER A 14 26.44 -23.48 -1.29
C SER A 14 25.68 -24.81 -1.34
N HIS A 15 24.73 -25.03 -0.42
CA HIS A 15 23.82 -26.17 -0.46
C HIS A 15 23.05 -26.18 -1.77
N ASP A 16 22.36 -25.09 -2.07
CA ASP A 16 21.52 -24.92 -3.26
C ASP A 16 22.33 -25.06 -4.57
N PHE A 17 23.50 -24.42 -4.66
CA PHE A 17 24.42 -24.56 -5.80
C PHE A 17 24.85 -26.01 -6.00
N THR A 18 25.20 -26.72 -4.92
CA THR A 18 25.55 -28.15 -4.98
C THR A 18 24.36 -29.00 -5.42
N VAL A 19 23.14 -28.64 -5.00
CA VAL A 19 21.92 -29.32 -5.46
C VAL A 19 21.73 -29.12 -6.96
N ALA A 20 21.80 -27.86 -7.42
CA ALA A 20 21.63 -27.48 -8.81
C ALA A 20 22.68 -28.15 -9.73
N LEU A 21 23.95 -28.14 -9.32
CA LEU A 21 25.05 -28.68 -10.10
C LEU A 21 24.89 -30.18 -10.38
N LYS A 22 24.35 -30.96 -9.42
CA LYS A 22 24.09 -32.39 -9.62
C LYS A 22 22.86 -32.70 -10.49
N THR A 23 22.13 -31.68 -10.95
CA THR A 23 21.13 -31.86 -12.00
C THR A 23 21.77 -31.89 -13.41
N LEU A 24 23.07 -31.59 -13.52
CA LEU A 24 23.88 -31.73 -14.74
C LEU A 24 24.51 -33.13 -14.83
N PRO A 25 24.92 -33.58 -16.03
CA PRO A 25 25.57 -34.88 -16.20
C PRO A 25 26.89 -35.00 -15.42
N ALA A 26 27.11 -36.15 -14.77
CA ALA A 26 28.28 -36.38 -13.91
C ALA A 26 29.59 -36.53 -14.71
N GLU A 27 29.49 -36.83 -16.00
CA GLU A 27 30.58 -36.81 -16.98
C GLU A 27 31.06 -35.38 -17.31
N ASP A 28 30.22 -34.38 -17.02
CA ASP A 28 30.49 -32.97 -17.30
C ASP A 28 30.83 -32.18 -16.04
N HIS A 29 30.20 -32.47 -14.91
CA HIS A 29 30.38 -31.76 -13.64
C HIS A 29 30.52 -32.71 -12.44
N GLN A 30 31.52 -32.46 -11.59
CA GLN A 30 31.74 -33.24 -10.36
C GLN A 30 32.07 -32.31 -9.19
N VAL A 31 31.39 -32.49 -8.05
CA VAL A 31 31.77 -31.84 -6.79
C VAL A 31 32.73 -32.75 -6.05
N VAL A 32 33.99 -32.33 -5.93
CA VAL A 32 35.08 -33.19 -5.44
C VAL A 32 35.58 -32.83 -4.05
N ALA A 33 35.27 -31.62 -3.57
CA ALA A 33 35.67 -31.16 -2.24
C ALA A 33 34.75 -30.04 -1.73
N VAL A 34 34.62 -29.94 -0.41
CA VAL A 34 34.00 -28.80 0.29
C VAL A 34 34.88 -28.34 1.43
N ALA A 35 34.90 -27.04 1.71
CA ALA A 35 35.55 -26.47 2.88
C ALA A 35 34.63 -25.56 3.67
N ALA A 36 34.75 -25.62 4.99
CA ALA A 36 34.13 -24.70 5.93
C ALA A 36 35.19 -24.18 6.91
N ARG A 37 34.81 -23.25 7.79
CA ARG A 37 35.71 -22.71 8.83
C ARG A 37 35.95 -23.69 9.99
N LYS A 38 35.13 -24.74 10.06
CA LYS A 38 35.22 -25.85 11.01
C LYS A 38 35.12 -27.13 10.20
N LEU A 39 35.96 -28.12 10.53
CA LEU A 39 36.00 -29.37 9.80
C LEU A 39 34.68 -30.13 9.92
N GLU A 40 34.03 -30.05 11.08
CA GLU A 40 32.76 -30.72 11.37
C GLU A 40 31.65 -30.25 10.42
N ASP A 41 31.54 -28.93 10.20
CA ASP A 41 30.56 -28.34 9.28
C ASP A 41 30.80 -28.82 7.84
N ALA A 42 32.06 -28.91 7.42
CA ALA A 42 32.43 -29.40 6.09
C ALA A 42 32.13 -30.90 5.93
N GLN A 43 32.38 -31.70 6.97
CA GLN A 43 32.08 -33.14 6.98
C GLN A 43 30.57 -33.40 6.94
N GLU A 44 29.78 -32.64 7.68
CA GLU A 44 28.31 -32.73 7.65
C GLU A 44 27.78 -32.41 6.25
N PHE A 45 28.27 -31.31 5.66
CA PHE A 45 27.90 -30.92 4.30
C PHE A 45 28.33 -31.99 3.27
N ALA A 46 29.57 -32.49 3.36
CA ALA A 46 30.08 -33.53 2.47
C ALA A 46 29.25 -34.81 2.56
N LYS A 47 28.84 -35.22 3.77
CA LYS A 47 27.94 -36.36 3.97
C LYS A 47 26.57 -36.12 3.33
N LYS A 48 25.97 -34.93 3.54
CA LYS A 48 24.67 -34.57 2.98
C LYS A 48 24.65 -34.60 1.45
N HIS A 49 25.75 -34.19 0.83
CA HIS A 49 25.88 -34.09 -0.62
C HIS A 49 26.74 -35.20 -1.25
N SER A 50 27.11 -36.25 -0.52
CA SER A 50 27.99 -37.32 -1.02
C SER A 50 29.26 -36.79 -1.73
N ILE A 51 29.96 -35.85 -1.09
CA ILE A 51 31.22 -35.27 -1.57
C ILE A 51 32.39 -36.05 -0.95
N SER A 52 33.38 -36.40 -1.76
CA SER A 52 34.47 -37.30 -1.35
C SER A 52 35.47 -36.70 -0.37
N ARG A 53 35.68 -35.38 -0.39
CA ARG A 53 36.65 -34.67 0.46
C ARG A 53 36.01 -33.51 1.21
N SER A 54 36.45 -33.30 2.46
CA SER A 54 36.04 -32.17 3.30
C SER A 54 37.25 -31.58 4.00
N TYR A 55 37.29 -30.25 4.10
CA TYR A 55 38.41 -29.50 4.68
C TYR A 55 37.94 -28.53 5.77
N GLY A 56 38.77 -28.35 6.80
CA GLY A 56 38.49 -27.45 7.93
C GLY A 56 38.92 -26.01 7.71
N SER A 57 39.54 -25.71 6.56
CA SER A 57 39.97 -24.38 6.16
C SER A 57 39.86 -24.18 4.64
N TYR A 58 39.72 -22.92 4.22
CA TYR A 58 39.68 -22.58 2.79
C TYR A 58 41.08 -22.71 2.15
N GLU A 59 42.15 -22.57 2.94
CA GLU A 59 43.53 -22.74 2.52
C GLU A 59 43.85 -24.19 2.13
N GLU A 60 43.26 -25.16 2.81
CA GLU A 60 43.36 -26.57 2.41
C GLU A 60 42.68 -26.81 1.06
N LEU A 61 41.47 -26.27 0.84
CA LEU A 61 40.78 -26.34 -0.45
C LEU A 61 41.60 -25.70 -1.56
N ALA A 62 42.24 -24.55 -1.29
CA ALA A 62 43.06 -23.84 -2.26
C ALA A 62 44.30 -24.65 -2.71
N ARG A 63 44.82 -25.52 -1.84
CA ARG A 63 45.98 -26.39 -2.12
C ARG A 63 45.62 -27.70 -2.82
N ASP A 64 44.35 -28.09 -2.87
CA ASP A 64 43.92 -29.34 -3.49
C ASP A 64 44.17 -29.29 -5.01
N PRO A 65 45.08 -30.12 -5.56
CA PRO A 65 45.43 -30.07 -6.99
C PRO A 65 44.30 -30.53 -7.91
N ASP A 66 43.31 -31.26 -7.41
CA ASP A 66 42.26 -31.87 -8.21
C ASP A 66 41.04 -30.96 -8.44
N ILE A 67 41.09 -29.71 -7.99
CA ILE A 67 40.01 -28.72 -8.18
C ILE A 67 40.32 -27.83 -9.39
N ASP A 68 39.39 -27.79 -10.34
CA ASP A 68 39.48 -26.94 -11.53
C ASP A 68 38.91 -25.54 -11.28
N VAL A 69 37.80 -25.47 -10.54
CA VAL A 69 37.10 -24.22 -10.21
C VAL A 69 36.51 -24.28 -8.81
N VAL A 70 36.53 -23.14 -8.12
CA VAL A 70 35.95 -23.00 -6.78
C VAL A 70 34.70 -22.11 -6.86
N TYR A 71 33.60 -22.59 -6.28
CA TYR A 71 32.43 -21.79 -6.01
C TYR A 71 32.56 -21.13 -4.62
N VAL A 72 32.57 -19.80 -4.57
CA VAL A 72 32.69 -19.01 -3.34
C VAL A 72 31.30 -18.55 -2.89
N GLY A 73 30.73 -19.26 -1.92
CA GLY A 73 29.40 -18.99 -1.33
C GLY A 73 29.46 -18.45 0.10
N THR A 74 30.45 -17.59 0.39
CA THR A 74 30.57 -16.90 1.68
C THR A 74 29.60 -15.72 1.77
N ILE A 75 29.59 -14.98 2.89
CA ILE A 75 28.82 -13.72 2.99
C ILE A 75 29.59 -12.55 2.35
N HIS A 76 28.91 -11.47 1.96
CA HIS A 76 29.47 -10.41 1.11
C HIS A 76 30.81 -9.85 1.62
N PRO A 77 30.99 -9.48 2.92
CA PRO A 77 32.26 -8.94 3.40
C PRO A 77 33.47 -9.88 3.30
N HIS A 78 33.23 -11.18 3.09
CA HIS A 78 34.28 -12.19 2.98
C HIS A 78 34.68 -12.52 1.54
N HIS A 79 33.97 -12.00 0.53
CA HIS A 79 34.23 -12.32 -0.88
C HIS A 79 35.64 -11.92 -1.30
N LEU A 80 36.08 -10.69 -0.99
CA LEU A 80 37.43 -10.21 -1.31
C LEU A 80 38.52 -11.16 -0.81
N LYS A 81 38.57 -11.40 0.51
CA LYS A 81 39.60 -12.24 1.12
C LYS A 81 39.60 -13.66 0.53
N THR A 82 38.41 -14.22 0.31
CA THR A 82 38.24 -15.59 -0.17
C THR A 82 38.61 -15.72 -1.64
N CYS A 83 38.20 -14.78 -2.49
CA CYS A 83 38.61 -14.73 -3.89
C CYS A 83 40.12 -14.54 -4.02
N LEU A 84 40.74 -13.63 -3.26
CA LEU A 84 42.19 -13.45 -3.28
C LEU A 84 42.94 -14.72 -2.88
N LEU A 85 42.44 -15.50 -1.93
CA LEU A 85 43.02 -16.79 -1.58
C LEU A 85 43.06 -17.75 -2.79
N PHE A 86 41.92 -17.94 -3.47
CA PHE A 86 41.83 -18.89 -4.58
C PHE A 86 42.51 -18.41 -5.86
N THR A 87 42.38 -17.13 -6.19
CA THR A 87 43.07 -16.53 -7.35
C THR A 87 44.60 -16.61 -7.20
N ASN A 88 45.15 -16.34 -6.01
CA ASN A 88 46.59 -16.49 -5.74
C ASN A 88 47.06 -17.95 -5.71
N ALA A 89 46.16 -18.88 -5.37
CA ALA A 89 46.40 -20.31 -5.52
C ALA A 89 46.19 -20.82 -6.97
N LYS A 90 45.93 -19.91 -7.92
CA LYS A 90 45.69 -20.19 -9.34
C LYS A 90 44.50 -21.13 -9.60
N LYS A 91 43.47 -21.02 -8.77
CA LYS A 91 42.17 -21.68 -9.00
C LYS A 91 41.24 -20.76 -9.77
N ASN A 92 40.48 -21.30 -10.72
CA ASN A 92 39.38 -20.55 -11.33
C ASN A 92 38.28 -20.31 -10.28
N VAL A 93 37.54 -19.21 -10.40
CA VAL A 93 36.58 -18.77 -9.37
C VAL A 93 35.22 -18.43 -9.99
N LEU A 94 34.16 -19.01 -9.43
CA LEU A 94 32.79 -18.49 -9.53
C LEU A 94 32.44 -17.91 -8.15
N CYS A 95 32.27 -16.59 -8.03
CA CYS A 95 31.98 -15.95 -6.75
C CYS A 95 30.54 -15.48 -6.68
N GLU A 96 29.87 -15.76 -5.54
CA GLU A 96 28.54 -15.23 -5.26
C GLU A 96 28.47 -13.72 -5.37
N LYS A 97 27.24 -13.26 -5.67
CA LYS A 97 26.94 -11.85 -5.84
C LYS A 97 26.70 -11.12 -4.50
N PRO A 98 26.78 -9.77 -4.45
CA PRO A 98 27.65 -8.99 -5.33
C PRO A 98 29.09 -9.49 -5.17
N LEU A 99 29.90 -9.35 -6.23
CA LEU A 99 31.27 -9.88 -6.26
C LEU A 99 32.12 -9.40 -5.08
N ALA A 100 31.92 -8.17 -4.61
CA ALA A 100 32.50 -7.63 -3.39
C ALA A 100 31.64 -6.48 -2.81
N MET A 101 32.09 -5.84 -1.73
CA MET A 101 31.30 -4.81 -1.05
C MET A 101 31.26 -3.46 -1.78
N ASN A 102 32.23 -3.18 -2.66
CA ASN A 102 32.32 -1.95 -3.44
C ASN A 102 33.21 -2.13 -4.67
N THR A 103 33.24 -1.10 -5.53
CA THR A 103 34.03 -1.08 -6.77
C THR A 103 35.52 -1.33 -6.56
N LYS A 104 36.09 -0.81 -5.47
CA LYS A 104 37.52 -0.96 -5.18
C LYS A 104 37.87 -2.42 -4.94
N GLU A 105 37.09 -3.11 -4.11
CA GLU A 105 37.30 -4.53 -3.83
C GLU A 105 37.06 -5.39 -5.08
N VAL A 106 36.05 -5.07 -5.90
CA VAL A 106 35.82 -5.75 -7.19
C VAL A 106 37.05 -5.65 -8.09
N LYS A 107 37.61 -4.43 -8.26
CA LYS A 107 38.82 -4.22 -9.08
C LYS A 107 40.02 -5.02 -8.53
N GLU A 108 40.18 -5.10 -7.22
CA GLU A 108 41.25 -5.87 -6.58
C GLU A 108 41.14 -7.38 -6.87
N ILE A 109 39.93 -7.94 -6.81
CA ILE A 109 39.68 -9.35 -7.17
C ILE A 109 40.02 -9.61 -8.65
N LEU A 110 39.56 -8.73 -9.55
CA LEU A 110 39.78 -8.86 -10.99
C LEU A 110 41.25 -8.71 -11.37
N ASP A 111 41.97 -7.77 -10.75
CA ASP A 111 43.41 -7.61 -10.95
C ASP A 111 44.19 -8.85 -10.50
N SER A 112 43.78 -9.49 -9.39
CA SER A 112 44.35 -10.75 -8.95
C SER A 112 44.09 -11.88 -9.93
N ALA A 113 42.86 -12.00 -10.46
CA ALA A 113 42.51 -13.01 -11.45
C ALA A 113 43.32 -12.84 -12.75
N LYS A 114 43.41 -11.60 -13.25
CA LYS A 114 44.19 -11.25 -14.44
C LYS A 114 45.68 -11.52 -14.24
N LYS A 115 46.25 -11.13 -13.09
CA LYS A 115 47.66 -11.37 -12.75
C LYS A 115 48.02 -12.85 -12.74
N ASN A 116 47.09 -13.69 -12.26
CA ASN A 116 47.31 -15.13 -12.13
C ASN A 116 46.84 -15.95 -13.35
N ASP A 117 46.32 -15.29 -14.38
CA ASP A 117 45.78 -15.88 -15.62
C ASP A 117 44.71 -16.98 -15.36
N ILE A 118 43.75 -16.67 -14.49
CA ILE A 118 42.65 -17.59 -14.13
C ILE A 118 41.30 -17.04 -14.57
N PHE A 119 40.34 -17.94 -14.80
CA PHE A 119 38.95 -17.59 -15.05
C PHE A 119 38.28 -17.09 -13.78
N LEU A 120 37.61 -15.94 -13.86
CA LEU A 120 36.76 -15.42 -12.79
C LEU A 120 35.42 -14.96 -13.35
N MET A 121 34.34 -15.27 -12.64
CA MET A 121 32.99 -14.80 -12.96
C MET A 121 32.22 -14.49 -11.68
N GLU A 122 31.46 -13.39 -11.68
CA GLU A 122 30.45 -13.09 -10.67
C GLU A 122 29.17 -13.91 -10.95
N ALA A 123 28.62 -14.55 -9.94
CA ALA A 123 27.47 -15.45 -10.02
C ALA A 123 26.14 -14.67 -10.09
N VAL A 124 25.97 -13.89 -11.15
CA VAL A 124 24.68 -13.24 -11.50
C VAL A 124 23.82 -14.23 -12.29
N TRP A 125 23.44 -15.32 -11.62
CA TRP A 125 22.73 -16.47 -12.16
C TRP A 125 21.52 -16.13 -13.06
N THR A 126 20.79 -15.05 -12.77
CA THR A 126 19.64 -14.57 -13.56
C THR A 126 19.95 -14.44 -15.05
N ARG A 127 21.18 -14.05 -15.43
CA ARG A 127 21.56 -13.85 -16.84
C ARG A 127 21.55 -15.14 -17.67
N PHE A 128 21.60 -16.30 -17.01
CA PHE A 128 21.76 -17.60 -17.67
C PHE A 128 20.46 -18.40 -17.77
N PHE A 129 19.38 -17.94 -17.11
CA PHE A 129 18.06 -18.56 -17.28
C PHE A 129 17.63 -18.53 -18.77
N PRO A 130 16.96 -19.58 -19.26
CA PRO A 130 16.44 -19.62 -20.64
C PRO A 130 15.58 -18.41 -21.00
N VAL A 131 14.81 -17.88 -20.04
CA VAL A 131 14.05 -16.63 -20.21
C VAL A 131 14.96 -15.46 -20.57
N SER A 132 16.07 -15.27 -19.85
CA SER A 132 17.05 -14.19 -20.11
C SER A 132 17.76 -14.38 -21.45
N VAL A 133 18.02 -15.62 -21.87
CA VAL A 133 18.53 -15.95 -23.20
C VAL A 133 17.54 -15.52 -24.29
N GLU A 134 16.26 -15.85 -24.11
CA GLU A 134 15.21 -15.45 -25.05
C GLU A 134 15.04 -13.93 -25.12
N ILE A 135 15.09 -13.22 -23.98
CA ILE A 135 15.04 -11.75 -23.96
C ILE A 135 16.17 -11.17 -24.81
N ARG A 136 17.42 -11.63 -24.62
CA ARG A 136 18.55 -11.17 -25.46
C ARG A 136 18.34 -11.48 -26.94
N ARG A 137 17.77 -12.65 -27.28
CA ARG A 137 17.41 -13.00 -28.66
C ARG A 137 16.40 -11.99 -29.23
N LEU A 138 15.31 -11.72 -28.52
CA LEU A 138 14.25 -10.78 -28.93
C LEU A 138 14.80 -9.36 -29.15
N LEU A 139 15.69 -8.90 -28.25
CA LEU A 139 16.34 -7.60 -28.34
C LEU A 139 17.31 -7.51 -29.53
N ALA A 140 18.14 -8.54 -29.74
CA ALA A 140 19.07 -8.61 -30.87
C ALA A 140 18.35 -8.57 -32.23
N HIS A 141 17.17 -9.19 -32.31
CA HIS A 141 16.32 -9.18 -33.52
C HIS A 141 15.42 -7.94 -33.63
N ARG A 142 15.49 -7.01 -32.67
CA ARG A 142 14.66 -5.78 -32.62
C ARG A 142 13.16 -6.05 -32.70
N GLU A 143 12.69 -7.16 -32.11
CA GLU A 143 11.26 -7.52 -32.12
C GLU A 143 10.38 -6.49 -31.38
N LEU A 144 10.95 -5.80 -30.39
CA LEU A 144 10.31 -4.68 -29.69
C LEU A 144 10.50 -3.31 -30.35
N GLY A 145 11.23 -3.22 -31.46
CA GLY A 145 11.70 -1.94 -32.00
C GLY A 145 12.79 -1.33 -31.12
N GLU A 146 12.76 -0.01 -30.94
CA GLU A 146 13.69 0.66 -30.02
C GLU A 146 13.17 0.57 -28.59
N VAL A 147 13.94 -0.02 -27.68
CA VAL A 147 13.61 -0.03 -26.25
C VAL A 147 13.75 1.39 -25.71
N LYS A 148 12.70 1.91 -25.06
CA LYS A 148 12.66 3.27 -24.50
C LYS A 148 12.58 3.29 -22.97
N MET A 149 11.93 2.29 -22.38
CA MET A 149 11.72 2.22 -20.93
C MET A 149 11.95 0.80 -20.41
N VAL A 150 12.69 0.66 -19.32
CA VAL A 150 12.82 -0.58 -18.55
C VAL A 150 12.34 -0.35 -17.12
N ARG A 151 11.54 -1.27 -16.59
CA ARG A 151 11.17 -1.28 -15.16
C ARG A 151 11.51 -2.61 -14.53
N SER A 152 12.04 -2.62 -13.31
CA SER A 152 12.23 -3.85 -12.53
C SER A 152 11.98 -3.61 -11.05
N GLU A 153 11.40 -4.59 -10.37
CA GLU A 153 11.12 -4.52 -8.94
C GLU A 153 11.57 -5.78 -8.22
N PHE A 154 12.13 -5.62 -7.03
CA PHE A 154 12.41 -6.75 -6.13
C PHE A 154 12.24 -6.34 -4.66
N GLY A 155 11.11 -6.70 -4.07
CA GLY A 155 10.87 -6.56 -2.66
C GLY A 155 10.39 -7.84 -2.01
N VAL A 156 11.02 -8.18 -0.89
CA VAL A 156 10.70 -9.33 -0.04
C VAL A 156 10.88 -8.93 1.43
N PRO A 157 9.95 -9.27 2.34
CA PRO A 157 10.10 -8.97 3.76
C PRO A 157 11.24 -9.76 4.42
N LEU A 158 12.43 -9.16 4.48
CA LEU A 158 13.67 -9.74 5.01
C LEU A 158 14.09 -9.11 6.35
N MET A 159 13.24 -8.28 6.95
CA MET A 159 13.51 -7.60 8.22
C MET A 159 13.87 -8.53 9.39
N HIS A 160 13.43 -9.80 9.32
CA HIS A 160 13.72 -10.83 10.31
C HIS A 160 15.03 -11.60 10.05
N VAL A 161 15.73 -11.32 8.96
CA VAL A 161 16.96 -12.01 8.53
C VAL A 161 18.17 -11.14 8.89
N PRO A 162 18.98 -11.50 9.91
CA PRO A 162 20.10 -10.68 10.37
C PRO A 162 21.07 -10.27 9.25
N ARG A 163 21.40 -11.21 8.36
CA ARG A 163 22.29 -11.01 7.20
C ARG A 163 21.83 -9.88 6.27
N SER A 164 20.54 -9.60 6.19
CA SER A 164 19.98 -8.57 5.31
C SER A 164 19.85 -7.20 5.98
N VAL A 165 19.72 -7.14 7.31
CA VAL A 165 19.51 -5.88 8.04
C VAL A 165 20.75 -5.38 8.80
N GLN A 166 21.77 -6.22 8.96
CA GLN A 166 23.00 -5.89 9.68
C GLN A 166 24.10 -5.41 8.72
N LYS A 167 24.66 -4.26 9.07
CA LYS A 167 25.67 -3.57 8.28
C LYS A 167 27.00 -4.33 8.22
N GLU A 168 27.40 -4.93 9.33
CA GLU A 168 28.62 -5.74 9.48
C GLU A 168 28.59 -7.05 8.69
N LEU A 169 27.40 -7.50 8.28
CA LEU A 169 27.21 -8.67 7.43
C LEU A 169 27.04 -8.31 5.94
N GLY A 170 27.14 -7.03 5.58
CA GLY A 170 26.94 -6.53 4.22
C GLY A 170 25.48 -6.50 3.78
N GLY A 171 24.55 -6.37 4.72
CA GLY A 171 23.10 -6.22 4.46
C GLY A 171 22.73 -4.87 3.85
N GLY A 172 21.50 -4.77 3.34
CA GLY A 172 20.97 -3.63 2.59
C GLY A 172 20.22 -4.09 1.35
N ALA A 173 19.08 -3.47 1.05
CA ALA A 173 18.23 -3.85 -0.07
C ALA A 173 18.95 -3.71 -1.43
N VAL A 174 19.84 -2.74 -1.60
CA VAL A 174 20.61 -2.53 -2.84
C VAL A 174 21.50 -3.73 -3.13
N LEU A 175 22.33 -4.18 -2.17
CA LEU A 175 23.25 -5.31 -2.36
C LEU A 175 22.52 -6.67 -2.40
N ASP A 176 21.44 -6.82 -1.64
CA ASP A 176 20.71 -8.10 -1.57
C ASP A 176 19.76 -8.29 -2.75
N LEU A 177 19.06 -7.24 -3.17
CA LEU A 177 17.93 -7.30 -4.09
C LEU A 177 18.11 -6.37 -5.30
N GLY A 178 18.60 -5.14 -5.08
CA GLY A 178 18.81 -4.12 -6.11
C GLY A 178 19.78 -4.55 -7.22
N ILE A 179 20.79 -5.37 -6.88
CA ILE A 179 21.71 -5.98 -7.86
C ILE A 179 20.96 -6.70 -8.99
N TYR A 180 19.87 -7.42 -8.68
CA TYR A 180 19.08 -8.15 -9.69
C TYR A 180 18.32 -7.21 -10.61
N CYS A 181 17.85 -6.08 -10.08
CA CYS A 181 17.22 -5.04 -10.87
C CYS A 181 18.24 -4.37 -11.80
N LEU A 182 19.41 -4.01 -11.27
CA LEU A 182 20.50 -3.36 -12.00
C LEU A 182 21.07 -4.25 -13.11
N GLN A 183 21.41 -5.50 -12.81
CA GLN A 183 21.96 -6.41 -13.81
C GLN A 183 20.99 -6.67 -14.96
N PHE A 184 19.68 -6.66 -14.69
CA PHE A 184 18.64 -6.82 -15.70
C PHE A 184 18.60 -5.61 -16.63
N ILE A 185 18.62 -4.40 -16.08
CA ILE A 185 18.66 -3.16 -16.85
C ILE A 185 19.92 -3.11 -17.73
N LEU A 186 21.09 -3.42 -17.15
CA LEU A 186 22.34 -3.47 -17.90
C LEU A 186 22.32 -4.55 -18.99
N MET A 187 21.70 -5.71 -18.75
CA MET A 187 21.54 -6.73 -19.77
C MET A 187 20.67 -6.24 -20.94
N VAL A 188 19.58 -5.51 -20.66
CA VAL A 188 18.68 -4.98 -21.69
C VAL A 188 19.32 -3.85 -22.49
N TYR A 189 20.15 -3.03 -21.84
CA TYR A 189 20.89 -1.94 -22.47
C TYR A 189 22.35 -2.26 -22.82
N ASP A 190 22.67 -3.55 -22.94
CA ASP A 190 23.94 -4.04 -23.49
C ASP A 190 25.18 -3.48 -22.75
N GLY A 191 25.13 -3.44 -21.42
CA GLY A 191 26.23 -2.99 -20.56
C GLY A 191 26.53 -1.48 -20.63
N GLU A 192 25.63 -0.68 -21.23
CA GLU A 192 25.83 0.77 -21.32
C GLU A 192 25.84 1.42 -19.94
N LYS A 193 26.78 2.35 -19.72
CA LYS A 193 26.81 3.18 -18.51
C LYS A 193 25.75 4.29 -18.61
N PRO A 194 24.86 4.46 -17.62
CA PRO A 194 23.88 5.54 -17.62
C PRO A 194 24.56 6.92 -17.60
N GLU A 195 23.95 7.89 -18.28
CA GLU A 195 24.37 9.29 -18.32
C GLU A 195 24.06 10.00 -16.99
N SER A 196 23.01 9.57 -16.29
CA SER A 196 22.64 10.09 -14.97
C SER A 196 21.90 9.06 -14.12
N ILE A 197 22.07 9.18 -12.79
CA ILE A 197 21.47 8.32 -11.77
C ILE A 197 20.82 9.20 -10.70
N GLN A 198 19.55 8.95 -10.39
CA GLN A 198 18.86 9.55 -9.25
C GLN A 198 18.32 8.43 -8.37
N ALA A 199 18.74 8.39 -7.10
CA ALA A 199 18.30 7.41 -6.12
C ALA A 199 17.68 8.11 -4.89
N THR A 200 16.54 7.59 -4.46
CA THR A 200 15.86 7.99 -3.22
C THR A 200 15.51 6.75 -2.43
N GLY A 201 15.66 6.79 -1.12
CA GLY A 201 15.32 5.66 -0.28
C GLY A 201 15.04 5.97 1.18
N ILE A 202 14.75 4.89 1.89
CA ILE A 202 14.52 4.81 3.33
C ILE A 202 15.61 3.89 3.89
N CYS A 203 16.23 4.33 4.99
CA CYS A 203 17.22 3.54 5.72
C CYS A 203 16.66 3.04 7.05
N LEU A 204 17.17 1.91 7.49
CA LEU A 204 16.95 1.37 8.83
C LEU A 204 17.83 2.08 9.86
N GLU A 205 17.45 1.98 11.13
CA GLU A 205 18.28 2.45 12.26
C GLU A 205 19.64 1.74 12.33
N THR A 206 19.74 0.52 11.78
CA THR A 206 21.01 -0.22 11.66
C THR A 206 21.99 0.40 10.64
N GLY A 207 21.55 1.40 9.88
CA GLY A 207 22.37 2.15 8.94
C GLY A 207 22.55 1.47 7.58
N VAL A 208 21.67 0.53 7.23
CA VAL A 208 21.52 -0.04 5.87
C VAL A 208 20.23 0.45 5.23
N ASP A 209 20.15 0.43 3.90
CA ASP A 209 18.95 0.78 3.16
C ASP A 209 17.86 -0.31 3.25
N GLU A 210 16.62 0.12 3.44
CA GLU A 210 15.42 -0.75 3.49
C GLU A 210 14.71 -0.78 2.15
N THR A 211 14.38 0.40 1.60
CA THR A 211 13.64 0.54 0.34
C THR A 211 14.30 1.64 -0.47
N VAL A 212 14.64 1.34 -1.73
CA VAL A 212 15.31 2.28 -2.63
C VAL A 212 14.64 2.23 -4.00
N THR A 213 14.33 3.41 -4.54
CA THR A 213 13.94 3.60 -5.93
C THR A 213 15.04 4.36 -6.66
N VAL A 214 15.38 3.89 -7.86
CA VAL A 214 16.42 4.49 -8.70
C VAL A 214 15.88 4.74 -10.10
N THR A 215 16.14 5.93 -10.61
CA THR A 215 15.91 6.32 -12.01
C THR A 215 17.24 6.51 -12.73
N LEU A 216 17.37 5.89 -13.90
CA LEU A 216 18.55 5.87 -14.74
C LEU A 216 18.22 6.46 -16.11
N LYS A 217 19.04 7.38 -16.60
CA LYS A 217 18.94 7.90 -17.97
C LYS A 217 20.10 7.39 -18.81
N PHE A 218 19.80 6.94 -20.02
CA PHE A 218 20.76 6.42 -20.99
C PHE A 218 20.70 7.24 -22.28
N SER A 219 21.71 7.07 -23.12
CA SER A 219 21.76 7.75 -24.42
C SER A 219 20.57 7.37 -25.30
N LYS A 220 20.28 8.19 -26.32
CA LYS A 220 19.19 7.98 -27.30
C LYS A 220 17.79 7.99 -26.66
N ASN A 221 17.61 8.85 -25.66
CA ASN A 221 16.32 9.05 -24.98
C ASN A 221 15.77 7.72 -24.44
N ARG A 222 16.57 7.04 -23.63
CA ARG A 222 16.20 5.78 -22.95
C ARG A 222 16.25 5.96 -21.45
N MET A 223 15.35 5.31 -20.73
CA MET A 223 15.26 5.39 -19.28
C MET A 223 15.02 4.03 -18.65
N ALA A 224 15.46 3.88 -17.41
CA ALA A 224 15.06 2.76 -16.57
C ALA A 224 14.68 3.23 -15.17
N VAL A 225 13.75 2.52 -14.54
CA VAL A 225 13.37 2.71 -13.15
C VAL A 225 13.39 1.37 -12.45
N PHE A 226 13.98 1.29 -11.27
CA PHE A 226 13.78 0.12 -10.43
C PHE A 226 13.50 0.47 -8.98
N THR A 227 12.84 -0.45 -8.29
CA THR A 227 12.64 -0.37 -6.84
C THR A 227 13.05 -1.69 -6.20
N CYS A 228 13.83 -1.62 -5.12
CA CYS A 228 14.11 -2.77 -4.27
C CYS A 228 13.68 -2.50 -2.82
N SER A 229 13.23 -3.54 -2.10
CA SER A 229 12.81 -3.42 -0.70
C SER A 229 13.05 -4.68 0.13
N SER A 230 13.73 -4.55 1.27
CA SER A 230 13.79 -5.60 2.30
C SER A 230 12.62 -5.52 3.30
N GLY A 231 11.82 -4.45 3.24
CA GLY A 231 10.73 -4.17 4.19
C GLY A 231 9.38 -4.74 3.77
N VAL A 232 9.06 -4.67 2.47
CA VAL A 232 7.75 -5.05 1.93
C VAL A 232 7.82 -5.97 0.73
N GLN A 233 6.75 -6.74 0.55
CA GLN A 233 6.54 -7.54 -0.64
C GLN A 233 6.16 -6.63 -1.82
N LEU A 234 7.00 -6.60 -2.86
CA LEU A 234 6.68 -5.96 -4.14
C LEU A 234 6.13 -6.99 -5.14
N PRO A 235 5.54 -6.54 -6.28
CA PRO A 235 5.10 -7.45 -7.34
C PRO A 235 6.20 -8.36 -7.89
N ASN A 236 7.47 -7.95 -7.77
CA ASN A 236 8.64 -8.74 -8.19
C ASN A 236 8.67 -9.07 -9.69
N GLU A 237 8.11 -8.16 -10.50
CA GLU A 237 8.02 -8.25 -11.95
C GLU A 237 9.05 -7.33 -12.62
N ALA A 238 9.33 -7.56 -13.90
CA ALA A 238 10.08 -6.64 -14.76
C ALA A 238 9.37 -6.39 -16.11
N LEU A 239 9.65 -5.24 -16.73
CA LEU A 239 9.07 -4.77 -17.98
C LEU A 239 10.16 -4.19 -18.87
N VAL A 240 10.13 -4.54 -20.16
CA VAL A 240 10.89 -3.88 -21.23
C VAL A 240 9.89 -3.35 -22.24
N ALA A 241 9.83 -2.02 -22.39
CA ALA A 241 8.93 -1.36 -23.33
C ALA A 241 9.71 -0.75 -24.50
N GLY A 242 9.35 -1.17 -25.71
CA GLY A 242 9.87 -0.64 -26.95
C GLY A 242 8.78 -0.07 -27.86
N THR A 243 9.20 0.59 -28.94
CA THR A 243 8.31 1.27 -29.88
C THR A 243 7.33 0.34 -30.61
N LYS A 244 7.55 -0.98 -30.60
CA LYS A 244 6.70 -1.98 -31.28
C LYS A 244 6.05 -3.01 -30.35
N GLY A 245 6.29 -2.93 -29.04
CA GLY A 245 5.75 -3.90 -28.11
C GLY A 245 6.38 -3.87 -26.73
N ILE A 246 5.95 -4.82 -25.89
CA ILE A 246 6.46 -4.99 -24.53
C ILE A 246 6.84 -6.44 -24.25
N ILE A 247 7.86 -6.61 -23.41
CA ILE A 247 8.16 -7.85 -22.71
C ILE A 247 7.86 -7.65 -21.23
N LYS A 248 7.08 -8.54 -20.63
CA LYS A 248 6.85 -8.60 -19.18
C LYS A 248 7.41 -9.91 -18.63
N ILE A 249 8.16 -9.81 -17.54
CA ILE A 249 8.68 -10.93 -16.76
C ILE A 249 7.83 -10.99 -15.48
N PRO A 250 7.00 -12.02 -15.28
CA PRO A 250 6.23 -12.20 -14.05
C PRO A 250 7.12 -12.42 -12.83
N SER A 251 6.53 -12.37 -11.63
CA SER A 251 7.21 -12.84 -10.42
C SER A 251 7.62 -14.31 -10.62
N HIS A 252 8.87 -14.72 -10.35
CA HIS A 252 9.96 -14.02 -9.68
C HIS A 252 11.07 -13.57 -10.66
N MET A 253 11.19 -12.27 -10.94
CA MET A 253 12.04 -11.77 -12.03
C MET A 253 13.54 -12.09 -11.92
N TRP A 254 14.06 -12.37 -10.72
CA TRP A 254 15.47 -12.73 -10.49
C TRP A 254 15.79 -14.19 -10.80
N CYS A 255 14.78 -15.07 -10.87
CA CYS A 255 14.91 -16.48 -11.22
C CYS A 255 13.76 -16.89 -12.17
N PRO A 256 13.68 -16.25 -13.35
CA PRO A 256 12.49 -16.25 -14.18
C PRO A 256 12.26 -17.60 -14.89
N THR A 257 11.02 -18.09 -14.83
CA THR A 257 10.57 -19.32 -15.51
C THR A 257 9.46 -19.08 -16.52
N SER A 258 9.01 -17.84 -16.70
CA SER A 258 8.11 -17.49 -17.79
C SER A 258 8.40 -16.08 -18.33
N LEU A 259 7.94 -15.85 -19.55
CA LEU A 259 8.10 -14.60 -20.28
C LEU A 259 6.80 -14.29 -21.03
N MET A 260 6.30 -13.07 -20.90
CA MET A 260 5.17 -12.57 -21.70
C MET A 260 5.67 -11.58 -22.76
N VAL A 261 5.43 -11.87 -24.03
CA VAL A 261 5.75 -10.98 -25.16
C VAL A 261 4.44 -10.55 -25.81
N ASN A 262 4.12 -9.26 -25.76
CA ASN A 262 2.86 -8.71 -26.29
C ASN A 262 1.60 -9.49 -25.85
N GLY A 263 1.57 -9.92 -24.59
CA GLY A 263 0.46 -10.68 -24.00
C GLY A 263 0.49 -12.19 -24.24
N LYS A 264 1.44 -12.72 -25.03
CA LYS A 264 1.64 -14.16 -25.19
C LYS A 264 2.67 -14.67 -24.19
N GLU A 265 2.26 -15.59 -23.32
CA GLU A 265 3.14 -16.22 -22.35
C GLU A 265 3.89 -17.43 -22.93
N THR A 266 5.11 -17.64 -22.46
CA THR A 266 5.93 -18.84 -22.72
C THR A 266 6.64 -19.23 -21.43
N GLU A 267 6.55 -20.51 -21.07
CA GLU A 267 7.15 -21.08 -19.87
C GLU A 267 8.45 -21.82 -20.18
N TYR A 268 9.36 -21.78 -19.21
CA TYR A 268 10.69 -22.40 -19.24
C TYR A 268 10.90 -23.09 -17.89
N ALA A 269 10.63 -24.39 -17.85
CA ALA A 269 10.74 -25.18 -16.62
C ALA A 269 12.20 -25.24 -16.13
N VAL A 270 12.36 -25.26 -14.81
CA VAL A 270 13.62 -25.64 -14.16
C VAL A 270 13.56 -27.11 -13.74
N PRO A 271 14.69 -27.81 -13.68
CA PRO A 271 14.72 -29.20 -13.23
C PRO A 271 14.30 -29.35 -11.77
N GLU A 272 13.70 -30.51 -11.45
CA GLU A 272 13.38 -30.90 -10.08
C GLU A 272 14.65 -31.12 -9.25
N PRO A 273 14.70 -30.63 -8.00
CA PRO A 273 15.86 -30.82 -7.14
C PRO A 273 15.85 -32.21 -6.49
N TYR A 274 17.02 -32.81 -6.30
CA TYR A 274 17.14 -34.10 -5.58
C TYR A 274 17.15 -33.94 -4.04
N LEU A 275 17.27 -32.71 -3.54
CA LEU A 275 17.17 -32.34 -2.12
C LEU A 275 16.40 -31.00 -1.99
N PRO A 276 15.70 -30.74 -0.86
CA PRO A 276 15.00 -29.48 -0.66
C PRO A 276 15.91 -28.26 -0.78
N LEU A 277 15.46 -27.25 -1.53
CA LEU A 277 16.19 -25.99 -1.75
C LEU A 277 15.91 -24.98 -0.62
N ASN A 278 16.86 -24.07 -0.38
CA ASN A 278 16.69 -22.95 0.55
C ASN A 278 16.08 -21.73 -0.13
N PHE A 279 16.36 -21.53 -1.42
CA PHE A 279 15.85 -20.42 -2.23
C PHE A 279 15.05 -20.94 -3.43
N ILE A 280 14.06 -20.15 -3.84
CA ILE A 280 13.16 -20.51 -4.94
C ILE A 280 13.93 -20.65 -6.26
N ASN A 281 13.59 -21.68 -7.03
CA ASN A 281 14.18 -21.97 -8.34
C ASN A 281 15.72 -22.10 -8.36
N SER A 282 16.36 -22.40 -7.23
CA SER A 282 17.82 -22.56 -7.13
C SER A 282 18.42 -23.61 -8.07
N THR A 283 17.64 -24.58 -8.58
CA THR A 283 18.11 -25.49 -9.63
C THR A 283 18.52 -24.76 -10.91
N GLY A 284 18.07 -23.52 -11.12
CA GLY A 284 18.53 -22.62 -12.19
C GLY A 284 20.01 -22.24 -12.11
N MET A 285 20.67 -22.36 -10.96
CA MET A 285 22.14 -22.17 -10.85
C MET A 285 22.94 -23.14 -11.73
N ARG A 286 22.32 -24.21 -12.23
CA ARG A 286 22.94 -25.08 -13.23
C ARG A 286 23.35 -24.33 -14.50
N TYR A 287 22.62 -23.26 -14.86
CA TYR A 287 22.84 -22.56 -16.13
C TYR A 287 24.13 -21.73 -16.10
N GLU A 288 24.42 -21.06 -14.98
CA GLU A 288 25.70 -20.38 -14.79
C GLU A 288 26.87 -21.36 -14.60
N ALA A 289 26.62 -22.52 -13.98
CA ALA A 289 27.64 -23.55 -13.85
C ALA A 289 28.04 -24.14 -15.22
N GLU A 290 27.06 -24.35 -16.10
CA GLU A 290 27.33 -24.76 -17.49
C GLU A 290 28.11 -23.67 -18.24
N GLU A 291 27.78 -22.38 -18.08
CA GLU A 291 28.56 -21.29 -18.68
C GLU A 291 30.02 -21.33 -18.23
N VAL A 292 30.28 -21.51 -16.93
CA VAL A 292 31.65 -21.62 -16.40
C VAL A 292 32.39 -22.76 -17.10
N ARG A 293 31.78 -23.95 -17.19
CA ARG A 293 32.38 -25.08 -17.92
C ARG A 293 32.67 -24.73 -19.37
N GLN A 294 31.72 -24.12 -20.08
CA GLN A 294 31.90 -23.73 -21.48
C GLN A 294 33.04 -22.72 -21.66
N CYS A 295 33.18 -21.77 -20.75
CA CYS A 295 34.29 -20.82 -20.75
C CYS A 295 35.64 -21.52 -20.52
N LEU A 296 35.72 -22.40 -19.52
CA LEU A 296 36.94 -23.15 -19.20
C LEU A 296 37.37 -24.07 -20.35
N LEU A 297 36.42 -24.76 -20.99
CA LEU A 297 36.71 -25.62 -22.16
C LEU A 297 37.26 -24.82 -23.35
N LYS A 298 36.84 -23.56 -23.49
CA LYS A 298 37.34 -22.63 -24.53
C LYS A 298 38.60 -21.88 -24.11
N GLY A 299 39.09 -22.08 -22.88
CA GLY A 299 40.24 -21.35 -22.33
C GLY A 299 39.99 -19.86 -22.06
N LEU A 300 38.71 -19.45 -21.96
CA LEU A 300 38.33 -18.07 -21.66
C LEU A 300 38.61 -17.74 -20.19
N LYS A 301 38.84 -16.45 -19.90
CA LYS A 301 39.14 -15.95 -18.54
C LYS A 301 37.99 -15.17 -17.90
N GLU A 302 36.93 -14.95 -18.66
CA GLU A 302 35.68 -14.33 -18.23
C GLU A 302 34.53 -14.87 -19.11
N SER A 303 33.29 -14.67 -18.67
CA SER A 303 32.11 -14.93 -19.50
C SER A 303 31.79 -13.72 -20.37
N ALA A 304 31.36 -13.95 -21.60
CA ALA A 304 30.85 -12.87 -22.45
C ALA A 304 29.44 -12.39 -22.03
N VAL A 305 28.72 -13.19 -21.23
CA VAL A 305 27.37 -12.87 -20.72
C VAL A 305 27.43 -12.12 -19.39
N MET A 306 28.43 -12.42 -18.56
CA MET A 306 28.75 -11.69 -17.34
C MET A 306 30.23 -11.30 -17.36
N SER A 307 30.53 -10.23 -18.11
CA SER A 307 31.90 -9.76 -18.31
C SER A 307 32.47 -9.09 -17.06
N HIS A 308 33.80 -9.02 -16.97
CA HIS A 308 34.47 -8.27 -15.91
C HIS A 308 34.09 -6.78 -15.94
N ALA A 309 33.85 -6.23 -17.13
CA ALA A 309 33.39 -4.86 -17.31
C ALA A 309 31.99 -4.65 -16.72
N ASP A 310 31.07 -5.60 -16.90
CA ASP A 310 29.73 -5.55 -16.30
C ASP A 310 29.80 -5.62 -14.78
N SER A 311 30.63 -6.50 -14.21
CA SER A 311 30.82 -6.59 -12.74
C SER A 311 31.36 -5.29 -12.15
N VAL A 312 32.31 -4.63 -12.84
CA VAL A 312 32.81 -3.32 -12.43
C VAL A 312 31.71 -2.27 -12.52
N LEU A 313 30.94 -2.25 -13.60
CA LEU A 313 29.86 -1.29 -13.78
C LEU A 313 28.76 -1.48 -12.73
N LEU A 314 28.36 -2.72 -12.42
CA LEU A 314 27.41 -3.00 -11.35
C LEU A 314 27.86 -2.42 -10.01
N ALA A 315 29.11 -2.69 -9.62
CA ALA A 315 29.65 -2.15 -8.37
C ALA A 315 29.73 -0.61 -8.38
N GLU A 316 30.09 0.01 -9.51
CA GLU A 316 30.12 1.48 -9.64
C GLU A 316 28.72 2.09 -9.46
N LEU A 317 27.69 1.44 -10.00
CA LEU A 317 26.30 1.89 -9.86
C LEU A 317 25.77 1.67 -8.44
N GLU A 318 26.05 0.53 -7.82
CA GLU A 318 25.69 0.26 -6.42
C GLU A 318 26.35 1.25 -5.46
N ASP A 319 27.62 1.56 -5.64
CA ASP A 319 28.35 2.57 -4.86
C ASP A 319 27.67 3.95 -4.97
N GLU A 320 27.34 4.38 -6.19
CA GLU A 320 26.69 5.68 -6.41
C GLU A 320 25.27 5.73 -5.83
N ILE A 321 24.49 4.66 -5.96
CA ILE A 321 23.14 4.57 -5.38
C ILE A 321 23.21 4.64 -3.85
N ARG A 322 24.07 3.83 -3.23
CA ARG A 322 24.25 3.84 -1.76
C ARG A 322 24.72 5.21 -1.27
N ARG A 323 25.63 5.87 -2.00
CA ARG A 323 26.11 7.23 -1.68
C ARG A 323 24.97 8.25 -1.68
N GLN A 324 24.06 8.21 -2.65
CA GLN A 324 22.90 9.12 -2.70
C GLN A 324 21.89 8.86 -1.57
N VAL A 325 21.70 7.60 -1.18
CA VAL A 325 20.80 7.19 -0.09
C VAL A 325 21.42 7.42 1.30
N GLY A 326 22.75 7.56 1.39
CA GLY A 326 23.49 7.81 2.63
C GLY A 326 24.00 6.55 3.34
N VAL A 327 24.11 5.42 2.63
CA VAL A 327 24.61 4.14 3.17
C VAL A 327 26.10 3.99 2.87
N VAL A 328 26.89 3.77 3.92
CA VAL A 328 28.36 3.66 3.85
C VAL A 328 28.81 2.48 4.69
N TYR A 329 29.59 1.54 4.17
CA TYR A 329 30.16 0.41 4.94
C TYR A 329 31.58 0.70 5.43
N SER A 330 32.11 -0.17 6.32
CA SER A 330 33.48 -0.02 6.81
C SER A 330 34.53 -0.15 5.69
N GLN A 331 34.22 -0.90 4.64
CA GLN A 331 35.02 -1.08 3.44
C GLN A 331 35.15 0.21 2.60
N ASP A 332 34.25 1.18 2.81
CA ASP A 332 34.23 2.45 2.07
C ASP A 332 35.15 3.52 2.72
N CYS A 333 35.54 3.37 3.99
CA CYS A 333 36.26 4.39 4.76
C CYS A 333 37.71 3.99 5.11
N HIS A 334 38.65 4.93 4.98
CA HIS A 334 39.86 4.94 5.81
C HIS A 334 39.53 5.63 7.15
N ALA A 335 39.32 4.83 8.21
CA ALA A 335 39.20 5.13 9.65
C ALA A 335 38.63 6.50 10.14
N VAL A 336 37.55 6.46 10.96
CA VAL A 336 37.34 7.13 12.29
C VAL A 336 35.81 7.10 12.66
N PRO A 337 35.41 7.01 13.95
CA PRO A 337 34.06 6.57 14.38
C PRO A 337 33.06 7.69 14.72
N ALA A 338 31.77 7.33 14.73
CA ALA A 338 30.61 8.20 14.89
C ALA A 338 30.04 8.26 16.33
N SER A 339 29.37 9.37 16.67
CA SER A 339 28.52 9.44 17.87
C SER A 339 27.32 10.40 17.71
N LEU A 340 26.20 9.98 18.34
CA LEU A 340 25.07 10.72 18.92
C LEU A 340 23.74 10.79 18.13
N THR A 341 22.63 10.35 18.76
CA THR A 341 21.57 11.21 19.37
C THR A 341 20.33 10.40 19.83
N GLY A 342 19.51 10.94 20.77
CA GLY A 342 18.16 10.44 21.09
C GLY A 342 17.41 11.22 22.20
N VAL A 343 16.12 11.55 21.99
CA VAL A 343 15.12 12.11 22.96
C VAL A 343 13.73 11.50 22.65
N SER A 344 12.84 11.25 23.64
CA SER A 344 11.61 10.39 23.57
C SER A 344 10.28 11.05 24.06
N SER A 345 9.11 10.48 23.71
CA SER A 345 7.75 10.68 24.31
C SER A 345 7.12 9.32 24.78
N MET A 346 6.15 9.28 25.73
CA MET A 346 5.69 8.05 26.44
C MET A 346 4.19 7.64 26.25
N ALA A 347 3.91 6.32 26.36
CA ALA A 347 2.63 5.58 26.14
C ALA A 347 1.54 5.70 27.25
N THR A 348 0.27 5.43 26.92
CA THR A 348 -0.88 5.32 27.86
C THR A 348 -0.92 3.96 28.58
N ARG A 349 -1.00 3.96 29.91
CA ARG A 349 -0.89 2.75 30.75
C ARG A 349 -2.24 2.32 31.33
N TRP A 350 -2.64 1.09 31.01
CA TRP A 350 -3.93 0.48 31.32
C TRP A 350 -3.86 -0.47 32.51
N GLY A 351 -4.82 -0.34 33.42
CA GLY A 351 -5.16 -1.31 34.45
C GLY A 351 -6.41 -2.11 34.09
N ILE A 352 -6.40 -3.43 34.33
CA ILE A 352 -7.56 -4.30 34.11
C ILE A 352 -8.19 -4.67 35.45
N CYS A 353 -9.45 -4.33 35.63
CA CYS A 353 -10.21 -4.66 36.83
C CYS A 353 -11.18 -5.82 36.54
N SER A 354 -10.82 -7.01 37.03
CA SER A 354 -11.39 -8.35 36.84
C SER A 354 -10.60 -9.25 35.88
N ALA A 355 -10.49 -10.53 36.23
CA ALA A 355 -9.95 -11.59 35.38
C ALA A 355 -11.07 -12.34 34.61
N GLY A 356 -12.12 -11.63 34.20
CA GLY A 356 -13.28 -12.20 33.52
C GLY A 356 -13.07 -12.41 32.02
N ARG A 357 -14.02 -13.11 31.37
CA ARG A 357 -14.00 -13.35 29.91
C ARG A 357 -13.95 -12.05 29.10
N ILE A 358 -14.74 -11.04 29.49
CA ILE A 358 -14.74 -9.76 28.77
C ILE A 358 -13.41 -9.00 28.92
N SER A 359 -12.81 -9.04 30.11
CA SER A 359 -11.47 -8.48 30.34
C SER A 359 -10.39 -9.19 29.53
N HIS A 360 -10.53 -10.52 29.34
CA HIS A 360 -9.69 -11.29 28.43
C HIS A 360 -9.81 -10.75 27.00
N ASP A 361 -11.03 -10.66 26.47
CA ASP A 361 -11.29 -10.18 25.10
C ASP A 361 -10.77 -8.73 24.92
N PHE A 362 -11.04 -7.84 25.88
CA PHE A 362 -10.52 -6.48 25.87
C PHE A 362 -8.99 -6.42 25.89
N SER A 363 -8.34 -7.26 26.70
CA SER A 363 -6.87 -7.32 26.76
C SER A 363 -6.25 -7.91 25.50
N VAL A 364 -6.94 -8.83 24.80
CA VAL A 364 -6.53 -9.32 23.48
C VAL A 364 -6.68 -8.22 22.44
N ALA A 365 -7.81 -7.51 22.43
CA ALA A 365 -8.06 -6.41 21.52
C ALA A 365 -7.05 -5.28 21.71
N LEU A 366 -6.74 -4.89 22.95
CA LEU A 366 -5.78 -3.81 23.21
C LEU A 366 -4.36 -4.14 22.70
N LYS A 367 -3.95 -5.41 22.71
CA LYS A 367 -2.67 -5.87 22.15
C LYS A 367 -2.55 -5.74 20.64
N THR A 368 -3.66 -5.47 19.95
CA THR A 368 -3.65 -5.16 18.51
C THR A 368 -3.29 -3.71 18.21
N LEU A 369 -3.23 -2.86 19.24
CA LEU A 369 -2.81 -1.46 19.16
C LEU A 369 -1.29 -1.31 19.44
N PRO A 370 -0.66 -0.21 19.01
CA PRO A 370 0.77 0.02 19.21
C PRO A 370 1.16 0.09 20.70
N VAL A 371 2.28 -0.55 21.08
CA VAL A 371 2.77 -0.63 22.47
C VAL A 371 3.36 0.69 22.95
N GLU A 372 3.81 1.53 22.01
CA GLU A 372 4.25 2.91 22.20
C GLU A 372 3.09 3.86 22.54
N ASP A 373 1.84 3.47 22.27
CA ASP A 373 0.64 4.25 22.56
C ASP A 373 -0.18 3.65 23.72
N HIS A 374 -0.25 2.31 23.81
CA HIS A 374 -1.09 1.59 24.77
C HIS A 374 -0.35 0.40 25.42
N GLN A 375 -0.29 0.38 26.75
CA GLN A 375 0.31 -0.72 27.50
C GLN A 375 -0.61 -1.23 28.60
N VAL A 376 -0.88 -2.53 28.64
CA VAL A 376 -1.53 -3.16 29.81
C VAL A 376 -0.47 -3.44 30.86
N VAL A 377 -0.43 -2.63 31.91
CA VAL A 377 0.64 -2.69 32.92
C VAL A 377 0.26 -3.53 34.12
N ALA A 378 -1.03 -3.59 34.47
CA ALA A 378 -1.50 -4.31 35.67
C ALA A 378 -2.90 -4.91 35.52
N VAL A 379 -3.17 -5.98 36.27
CA VAL A 379 -4.50 -6.58 36.43
C VAL A 379 -4.81 -6.83 37.91
N ALA A 380 -6.07 -6.71 38.31
CA ALA A 380 -6.54 -7.10 39.63
C ALA A 380 -7.77 -8.01 39.58
N ALA A 381 -7.84 -8.93 40.54
CA ALA A 381 -8.99 -9.77 40.81
C ALA A 381 -9.25 -9.83 42.33
N ARG A 382 -10.34 -10.48 42.75
CA ARG A 382 -10.67 -10.65 44.18
C ARG A 382 -9.78 -11.67 44.90
N LYS A 383 -9.06 -12.48 44.13
CA LYS A 383 -8.08 -13.47 44.57
C LYS A 383 -6.81 -13.22 43.79
N LEU A 384 -5.66 -13.21 44.47
CA LEU A 384 -4.38 -12.94 43.84
C LEU A 384 -4.05 -14.00 42.77
N GLU A 385 -4.43 -15.25 43.02
CA GLU A 385 -4.19 -16.37 42.12
C GLU A 385 -4.88 -16.15 40.76
N ASP A 386 -6.13 -15.69 40.76
CA ASP A 386 -6.89 -15.39 39.53
C ASP A 386 -6.22 -14.25 38.73
N ALA A 387 -5.71 -13.22 39.43
CA ALA A 387 -5.00 -12.10 38.81
C ALA A 387 -3.65 -12.53 38.23
N GLN A 388 -2.92 -13.41 38.92
CA GLN A 388 -1.64 -13.97 38.46
C GLN A 388 -1.84 -14.87 37.24
N GLU A 389 -2.87 -15.72 37.22
CA GLU A 389 -3.20 -16.55 36.07
C GLU A 389 -3.54 -15.70 34.85
N PHE A 390 -4.36 -14.67 35.04
CA PHE A 390 -4.69 -13.71 33.98
C PHE A 390 -3.45 -12.95 33.49
N ALA A 391 -2.62 -12.45 34.41
CA ALA A 391 -1.39 -11.74 34.07
C ALA A 391 -0.43 -12.61 33.27
N LYS A 392 -0.28 -13.89 33.66
CA LYS A 392 0.52 -14.88 32.92
C LYS A 392 -0.06 -15.12 31.53
N LYS A 393 -1.37 -15.31 31.41
CA LYS A 393 -2.06 -15.53 30.13
C LYS A 393 -1.87 -14.35 29.16
N HIS A 394 -1.81 -13.13 29.69
CA HIS A 394 -1.73 -11.90 28.91
C HIS A 394 -0.36 -11.20 28.95
N SER A 395 0.68 -11.79 29.52
CA SER A 395 2.00 -11.17 29.65
C SER A 395 1.96 -9.79 30.33
N ILE A 396 1.11 -9.63 31.35
CA ILE A 396 0.95 -8.38 32.11
C ILE A 396 1.96 -8.36 33.25
N SER A 397 2.65 -7.23 33.41
CA SER A 397 3.80 -7.13 34.33
C SER A 397 3.44 -7.21 35.82
N ARG A 398 2.24 -6.78 36.21
CA ARG A 398 1.81 -6.71 37.62
C ARG A 398 0.42 -7.34 37.82
N SER A 399 0.25 -7.98 38.97
CA SER A 399 -1.03 -8.59 39.39
C SER A 399 -1.32 -8.25 40.85
N TYR A 400 -2.57 -7.94 41.17
CA TYR A 400 -3.00 -7.53 42.50
C TYR A 400 -4.18 -8.38 43.00
N GLY A 401 -4.21 -8.66 44.31
CA GLY A 401 -5.24 -9.46 44.98
C GLY A 401 -6.48 -8.67 45.40
N SER A 402 -6.46 -7.35 45.21
CA SER A 402 -7.57 -6.44 45.49
C SER A 402 -7.63 -5.29 44.49
N TYR A 403 -8.82 -4.70 44.31
CA TYR A 403 -8.99 -3.54 43.44
C TYR A 403 -8.41 -2.27 44.06
N GLU A 404 -8.34 -2.21 45.40
CA GLU A 404 -7.73 -1.12 46.17
C GLU A 404 -6.22 -1.04 45.93
N GLU A 405 -5.53 -2.17 45.73
CA GLU A 405 -4.11 -2.18 45.34
C GLU A 405 -3.92 -1.63 43.93
N LEU A 406 -4.75 -2.05 42.96
CA LEU A 406 -4.71 -1.51 41.59
C LEU A 406 -4.98 0.00 41.59
N ALA A 407 -5.91 0.48 42.42
CA ALA A 407 -6.24 1.89 42.51
C ALA A 407 -5.06 2.74 43.04
N ARG A 408 -4.18 2.17 43.86
CA ARG A 408 -2.99 2.85 44.40
C ARG A 408 -1.77 2.82 43.46
N ASP A 409 -1.79 2.03 42.39
CA ASP A 409 -0.67 1.93 41.46
C ASP A 409 -0.48 3.27 40.71
N PRO A 410 0.65 3.98 40.91
CA PRO A 410 0.87 5.30 40.30
C PRO A 410 1.05 5.22 38.77
N ASP A 411 1.34 4.03 38.25
CA ASP A 411 1.65 3.82 36.84
C ASP A 411 0.43 3.47 35.98
N ILE A 412 -0.77 3.63 36.53
CA ILE A 412 -2.02 3.42 35.80
C ILE A 412 -2.65 4.76 35.47
N ASP A 413 -2.90 4.98 34.18
CA ASP A 413 -3.55 6.19 33.67
C ASP A 413 -5.06 5.97 33.51
N VAL A 414 -5.46 4.76 33.11
CA VAL A 414 -6.88 4.39 32.88
C VAL A 414 -7.16 2.94 33.30
N VAL A 415 -8.36 2.67 33.80
CA VAL A 415 -8.80 1.34 34.22
C VAL A 415 -10.01 0.87 33.40
N TYR A 416 -9.92 -0.35 32.86
CA TYR A 416 -11.06 -1.08 32.31
C TYR A 416 -11.79 -1.85 33.42
N VAL A 417 -13.04 -1.51 33.69
CA VAL A 417 -13.88 -2.12 34.74
C VAL A 417 -14.80 -3.16 34.11
N GLY A 418 -14.38 -4.43 34.14
CA GLY A 418 -15.11 -5.58 33.60
C GLY A 418 -15.72 -6.47 34.68
N VAL A 419 -16.24 -5.90 35.78
CA VAL A 419 -16.90 -6.67 36.86
C VAL A 419 -18.36 -6.96 36.51
N ILE A 420 -19.10 -7.64 37.40
CA ILE A 420 -20.54 -7.86 37.21
C ILE A 420 -21.35 -6.59 37.55
N ASN A 421 -22.51 -6.41 36.91
CA ASN A 421 -23.31 -5.18 36.94
C ASN A 421 -23.53 -4.58 38.35
N PRO A 422 -23.89 -5.34 39.41
CA PRO A 422 -24.12 -4.79 40.74
C PRO A 422 -22.86 -4.17 41.39
N HIS A 423 -21.68 -4.43 40.85
CA HIS A 423 -20.42 -3.92 41.37
C HIS A 423 -19.88 -2.70 40.60
N HIS A 424 -20.46 -2.32 39.46
CA HIS A 424 -19.97 -1.20 38.65
C HIS A 424 -19.87 0.11 39.45
N LEU A 425 -20.92 0.48 40.21
CA LEU A 425 -20.91 1.70 41.02
C LEU A 425 -19.73 1.73 41.99
N LYS A 426 -19.63 0.72 42.86
CA LYS A 426 -18.59 0.68 43.91
C LYS A 426 -17.19 0.72 43.31
N VAL A 427 -16.95 -0.01 42.22
CA VAL A 427 -15.63 -0.12 41.58
C VAL A 427 -15.27 1.14 40.80
N CYS A 428 -16.23 1.75 40.08
CA CYS A 428 -16.02 3.04 39.43
C CYS A 428 -15.66 4.13 40.45
N LEU A 429 -16.42 4.22 41.55
CA LEU A 429 -16.13 5.20 42.61
C LEU A 429 -14.74 4.99 43.23
N LEU A 430 -14.33 3.73 43.44
CA LEU A 430 -12.99 3.41 43.96
C LEU A 430 -11.88 4.00 43.08
N PHE A 431 -11.91 3.75 41.77
CA PHE A 431 -10.88 4.22 40.85
C PHE A 431 -10.93 5.73 40.62
N MET A 432 -12.12 6.33 40.49
CA MET A 432 -12.26 7.78 40.33
C MET A 432 -11.79 8.54 41.57
N ASN A 433 -12.08 8.05 42.77
CA ASN A 433 -11.59 8.64 44.02
C ASN A 433 -10.06 8.52 44.15
N ALA A 434 -9.47 7.52 43.52
CA ALA A 434 -8.02 7.35 43.38
C ALA A 434 -7.44 8.11 42.17
N LYS A 435 -8.21 9.01 41.54
CA LYS A 435 -7.81 9.84 40.40
C LYS A 435 -7.42 9.05 39.13
N LYS A 436 -8.05 7.89 38.92
CA LYS A 436 -7.87 7.08 37.71
C LYS A 436 -9.01 7.33 36.72
N ASN A 437 -8.68 7.40 35.43
CA ASN A 437 -9.69 7.42 34.36
C ASN A 437 -10.37 6.05 34.26
N VAL A 438 -11.65 6.02 33.88
CA VAL A 438 -12.47 4.79 33.92
C VAL A 438 -13.17 4.54 32.59
N LEU A 439 -12.94 3.35 32.03
CA LEU A 439 -13.78 2.74 30.99
C LEU A 439 -14.56 1.59 31.64
N CYS A 440 -15.87 1.77 31.86
CA CYS A 440 -16.71 0.80 32.54
C CYS A 440 -17.50 -0.05 31.56
N GLU A 441 -17.53 -1.37 31.78
CA GLU A 441 -18.32 -2.26 30.94
C GLU A 441 -19.82 -1.97 31.05
N LYS A 442 -20.54 -2.18 29.94
CA LYS A 442 -21.98 -1.94 29.85
C LYS A 442 -22.80 -2.99 30.62
N PRO A 443 -23.98 -2.63 31.17
CA PRO A 443 -24.47 -1.25 31.32
C PRO A 443 -23.70 -0.53 32.44
N LEU A 444 -23.56 0.79 32.36
CA LEU A 444 -22.73 1.58 33.28
C LEU A 444 -23.05 1.36 34.77
N ALA A 445 -24.32 1.11 35.12
CA ALA A 445 -24.75 0.70 36.45
C ALA A 445 -26.15 0.04 36.42
N MET A 446 -26.66 -0.42 37.57
CA MET A 446 -27.94 -1.14 37.63
C MET A 446 -29.17 -0.26 37.42
N ASN A 447 -29.07 1.05 37.66
CA ASN A 447 -30.19 1.98 37.57
C ASN A 447 -29.71 3.44 37.45
N THR A 448 -30.64 4.33 37.13
CA THR A 448 -30.39 5.77 36.92
C THR A 448 -29.79 6.47 38.15
N LYS A 449 -30.10 6.04 39.38
CA LYS A 449 -29.54 6.65 40.59
C LYS A 449 -28.03 6.40 40.66
N GLU A 450 -27.62 5.15 40.43
CA GLU A 450 -26.20 4.78 40.42
C GLU A 450 -25.44 5.46 39.28
N VAL A 451 -26.01 5.50 38.06
CA VAL A 451 -25.39 6.21 36.93
C VAL A 451 -25.15 7.69 37.25
N LYS A 452 -26.12 8.37 37.86
CA LYS A 452 -25.95 9.77 38.29
C LYS A 452 -24.81 9.92 39.29
N GLU A 453 -24.71 9.02 40.26
CA GLU A 453 -23.64 9.04 41.26
C GLU A 453 -22.25 8.82 40.63
N ILE A 454 -22.12 7.92 39.66
CA ILE A 454 -20.88 7.72 38.89
C ILE A 454 -20.53 8.99 38.10
N LEU A 455 -21.49 9.59 37.39
CA LEU A 455 -21.27 10.83 36.61
C LEU A 455 -20.87 12.01 37.50
N GLU A 456 -21.51 12.16 38.66
CA GLU A 456 -21.16 13.18 39.65
C GLU A 456 -19.76 12.95 40.23
N SER A 457 -19.38 11.68 40.46
CA SER A 457 -18.04 11.35 40.95
C SER A 457 -16.95 11.62 39.93
N ALA A 458 -17.16 11.29 38.65
CA ALA A 458 -16.21 11.59 37.58
C ALA A 458 -15.97 13.10 37.45
N LYS A 459 -17.05 13.90 37.47
CA LYS A 459 -16.98 15.37 37.47
C LYS A 459 -16.27 15.92 38.70
N ARG A 460 -16.61 15.42 39.90
CA ARG A 460 -15.99 15.84 41.16
C ARG A 460 -14.51 15.50 41.23
N ASN A 461 -14.10 14.39 40.62
CA ASN A 461 -12.73 13.94 40.65
C ASN A 461 -11.87 14.44 39.48
N ASP A 462 -12.50 15.04 38.47
CA ASP A 462 -11.89 15.50 37.22
C ASP A 462 -11.16 14.38 36.47
N VAL A 463 -11.90 13.30 36.20
CA VAL A 463 -11.38 12.12 35.50
C VAL A 463 -12.28 11.75 34.33
N PHE A 464 -11.67 11.21 33.27
CA PHE A 464 -12.39 10.67 32.13
C PHE A 464 -13.24 9.46 32.55
N LEU A 465 -14.46 9.41 32.03
CA LEU A 465 -15.41 8.32 32.21
C LEU A 465 -16.09 8.00 30.89
N MET A 466 -16.10 6.72 30.53
CA MET A 466 -16.87 6.22 29.39
C MET A 466 -17.53 4.88 29.73
N GLU A 467 -18.78 4.71 29.26
CA GLU A 467 -19.44 3.39 29.21
C GLU A 467 -19.00 2.66 27.93
N ALA A 468 -18.59 1.40 28.05
CA ALA A 468 -17.99 0.63 26.96
C ALA A 468 -19.03 0.08 25.96
N VAL A 469 -19.86 0.96 25.39
CA VAL A 469 -20.78 0.58 24.31
C VAL A 469 -20.08 0.64 22.95
N TRP A 470 -19.21 -0.35 22.75
CA TRP A 470 -18.34 -0.50 21.59
C TRP A 470 -19.06 -0.51 20.23
N THR A 471 -20.32 -0.93 20.16
CA THR A 471 -21.15 -0.91 18.93
C THR A 471 -21.28 0.48 18.32
N ARG A 472 -21.21 1.55 19.13
CA ARG A 472 -21.22 2.94 18.62
C ARG A 472 -20.05 3.25 17.71
N PHE A 473 -18.96 2.50 17.83
CA PHE A 473 -17.73 2.74 17.10
C PHE A 473 -17.60 1.84 15.87
N PHE A 474 -18.61 1.01 15.57
CA PHE A 474 -18.66 0.28 14.32
C PHE A 474 -18.80 1.21 13.12
N PRO A 475 -18.15 0.90 11.97
CA PRO A 475 -18.23 1.72 10.76
C PRO A 475 -19.67 2.03 10.32
N ALA A 476 -20.59 1.06 10.42
CA ALA A 476 -22.00 1.26 10.12
C ALA A 476 -22.67 2.32 11.03
N SER A 477 -22.40 2.25 12.34
CA SER A 477 -22.89 3.25 13.29
C SER A 477 -22.27 4.64 13.07
N VAL A 478 -21.02 4.71 12.62
CA VAL A 478 -20.37 5.97 12.21
C VAL A 478 -21.05 6.55 10.98
N GLU A 479 -21.34 5.73 9.97
CA GLU A 479 -22.01 6.17 8.74
C GLU A 479 -23.48 6.55 8.98
N ILE A 480 -24.22 5.80 9.79
CA ILE A 480 -25.59 6.18 10.20
C ILE A 480 -25.58 7.55 10.86
N ARG A 481 -24.65 7.83 11.78
CA ARG A 481 -24.52 9.17 12.37
C ARG A 481 -24.18 10.24 11.34
N ARG A 482 -23.34 9.92 10.35
CA ARG A 482 -23.05 10.83 9.23
C ARG A 482 -24.32 11.15 8.45
N LEU A 483 -25.07 10.15 8.02
CA LEU A 483 -26.32 10.29 7.26
C LEU A 483 -27.38 11.09 8.02
N LEU A 484 -27.50 10.84 9.33
CA LEU A 484 -28.42 11.58 10.22
C LEU A 484 -27.99 13.04 10.41
N ALA A 485 -26.69 13.30 10.63
CA ALA A 485 -26.16 14.65 10.78
C ALA A 485 -26.38 15.51 9.52
N HIS A 486 -26.29 14.89 8.34
CA HIS A 486 -26.49 15.56 7.04
C HIS A 486 -27.97 15.59 6.60
N ARG A 487 -28.91 15.07 7.42
CA ARG A 487 -30.35 14.99 7.10
C ARG A 487 -30.66 14.30 5.77
N GLU A 488 -29.85 13.31 5.37
CA GLU A 488 -30.03 12.60 4.09
C GLU A 488 -31.33 11.79 4.07
N LEU A 489 -31.77 11.29 5.23
CA LEU A 489 -33.08 10.66 5.42
C LEU A 489 -34.23 11.67 5.60
N GLY A 490 -33.96 12.97 5.61
CA GLY A 490 -34.91 13.99 6.06
C GLY A 490 -35.20 13.87 7.57
N GLU A 491 -36.43 14.15 7.98
CA GLU A 491 -36.83 14.00 9.38
C GLU A 491 -37.06 12.52 9.70
N VAL A 492 -36.35 11.96 10.70
CA VAL A 492 -36.57 10.57 11.13
C VAL A 492 -37.94 10.44 11.78
N LYS A 493 -38.80 9.56 11.26
CA LYS A 493 -40.16 9.31 11.77
C LYS A 493 -40.26 8.04 12.60
N MET A 494 -39.51 7.01 12.24
CA MET A 494 -39.59 5.71 12.90
C MET A 494 -38.21 5.05 13.00
N VAL A 495 -37.95 4.42 14.14
CA VAL A 495 -36.80 3.52 14.34
C VAL A 495 -37.33 2.17 14.78
N ARG A 496 -36.91 1.09 14.11
CA ARG A 496 -37.12 -0.29 14.55
C ARG A 496 -35.78 -0.93 14.84
N SER A 497 -35.67 -1.68 15.93
CA SER A 497 -34.45 -2.43 16.24
C SER A 497 -34.81 -3.72 16.98
N ASP A 498 -34.40 -4.86 16.45
CA ASP A 498 -34.68 -6.16 17.06
C ASP A 498 -33.34 -6.83 17.40
N PHE A 499 -33.19 -7.37 18.62
CA PHE A 499 -31.99 -8.11 19.00
C PHE A 499 -32.27 -9.25 19.98
N GLY A 500 -32.02 -10.48 19.58
CA GLY A 500 -32.24 -11.65 20.42
C GLY A 500 -31.29 -12.78 20.09
N VAL A 501 -30.75 -13.39 21.15
CA VAL A 501 -29.84 -14.52 21.07
C VAL A 501 -30.18 -15.47 22.23
N PRO A 502 -30.26 -16.80 22.00
CA PRO A 502 -30.49 -17.78 23.06
C PRO A 502 -29.34 -17.82 24.08
N LEU A 503 -29.53 -17.20 25.24
CA LEU A 503 -28.56 -17.02 26.32
C LEU A 503 -29.06 -17.53 27.69
N ILE A 504 -30.22 -18.19 27.74
CA ILE A 504 -30.81 -18.71 28.99
C ILE A 504 -29.90 -19.70 29.75
N ASN A 505 -28.93 -20.31 29.07
CA ASN A 505 -27.96 -21.22 29.70
C ASN A 505 -26.79 -20.48 30.39
N VAL A 506 -26.76 -19.15 30.33
CA VAL A 506 -25.68 -18.33 30.90
C VAL A 506 -26.10 -17.81 32.29
N PRO A 507 -25.46 -18.25 33.39
CA PRO A 507 -25.91 -17.92 34.75
C PRO A 507 -26.05 -16.41 35.02
N LYS A 508 -25.12 -15.57 34.52
CA LYS A 508 -25.18 -14.11 34.70
C LYS A 508 -26.36 -13.43 34.00
N ILE A 509 -27.01 -14.11 33.06
CA ILE A 509 -28.18 -13.60 32.34
C ILE A 509 -29.46 -13.94 33.09
N VAL A 510 -29.56 -15.13 33.69
CA VAL A 510 -30.80 -15.61 34.33
C VAL A 510 -30.88 -15.33 35.83
N GLN A 511 -29.78 -15.01 36.50
CA GLN A 511 -29.74 -14.74 37.94
C GLN A 511 -29.89 -13.26 38.26
N LYS A 512 -30.91 -12.92 39.07
CA LYS A 512 -31.23 -11.55 39.45
C LYS A 512 -30.13 -10.90 40.29
N GLU A 513 -29.50 -11.68 41.17
CA GLU A 513 -28.46 -11.24 42.10
C GLU A 513 -27.17 -10.83 41.39
N LEU A 514 -26.95 -11.30 40.16
CA LEU A 514 -25.82 -10.94 39.31
C LEU A 514 -26.12 -9.75 38.37
N GLY A 515 -27.31 -9.16 38.49
CA GLY A 515 -27.80 -8.13 37.58
C GLY A 515 -28.22 -8.67 36.21
N GLY A 516 -28.76 -9.91 36.19
CA GLY A 516 -29.30 -10.56 35.01
C GLY A 516 -30.57 -9.90 34.46
N GLY A 517 -31.04 -10.42 33.33
CA GLY A 517 -32.14 -9.88 32.53
C GLY A 517 -31.71 -9.57 31.10
N ALA A 518 -32.59 -9.84 30.14
CA ALA A 518 -32.33 -9.61 28.73
C ALA A 518 -32.15 -8.11 28.43
N LEU A 519 -32.89 -7.22 29.10
CA LEU A 519 -32.80 -5.76 28.90
C LEU A 519 -31.40 -5.24 29.22
N LEU A 520 -30.87 -5.52 30.41
CA LEU A 520 -29.57 -5.00 30.85
C LEU A 520 -28.40 -5.61 30.07
N ASN A 521 -28.58 -6.80 29.50
CA ASN A 521 -27.49 -7.48 28.78
C ASN A 521 -27.50 -7.16 27.29
N ILE A 522 -28.62 -7.41 26.61
CA ILE A 522 -28.71 -7.39 25.16
C ILE A 522 -29.72 -6.36 24.64
N GLY A 523 -30.85 -6.15 25.34
CA GLY A 523 -31.83 -5.13 24.97
C GLY A 523 -31.28 -3.70 25.06
N MET A 524 -30.23 -3.50 25.85
CA MET A 524 -29.53 -2.22 25.96
C MET A 524 -28.88 -1.78 24.64
N TYR A 525 -28.52 -2.71 23.75
CA TYR A 525 -27.99 -2.36 22.43
C TYR A 525 -29.05 -1.75 21.53
N CYS A 526 -30.27 -2.31 21.52
CA CYS A 526 -31.41 -1.71 20.82
C CYS A 526 -31.73 -0.32 21.37
N LEU A 527 -31.80 -0.20 22.69
CA LEU A 527 -32.06 1.08 23.35
C LEU A 527 -30.97 2.11 23.03
N GLN A 528 -29.71 1.69 23.05
CA GLN A 528 -28.59 2.56 22.72
C GLN A 528 -28.63 3.00 21.25
N PHE A 529 -28.99 2.10 20.33
CA PHE A 529 -29.17 2.43 18.92
C PHE A 529 -30.24 3.51 18.73
N VAL A 530 -31.40 3.36 19.37
CA VAL A 530 -32.46 4.39 19.36
C VAL A 530 -31.95 5.72 19.95
N CYS A 531 -31.26 5.69 21.09
CA CYS A 531 -30.67 6.88 21.69
C CYS A 531 -29.62 7.54 20.77
N MET A 532 -28.90 6.77 19.96
CA MET A 532 -27.97 7.30 18.97
C MET A 532 -28.72 8.00 17.84
N VAL A 533 -29.76 7.37 17.28
CA VAL A 533 -30.52 7.91 16.15
C VAL A 533 -31.26 9.20 16.52
N TYR A 534 -31.87 9.23 17.70
CA TYR A 534 -32.56 10.43 18.21
C TYR A 534 -31.67 11.37 19.02
N ASN A 535 -30.34 11.23 18.92
CA ASN A 535 -29.36 12.11 19.55
C ASN A 535 -29.60 12.37 21.06
N GLY A 536 -29.97 11.31 21.79
CA GLY A 536 -30.20 11.36 23.24
C GLY A 536 -31.48 12.08 23.67
N GLU A 537 -32.39 12.39 22.74
CA GLU A 537 -33.71 12.95 23.08
C GLU A 537 -34.45 12.03 24.06
N ARG A 538 -35.17 12.63 25.02
CA ARG A 538 -35.99 11.86 25.97
C ARG A 538 -37.36 11.58 25.35
N PRO A 539 -37.87 10.34 25.42
CA PRO A 539 -39.22 10.05 24.97
C PRO A 539 -40.25 10.70 25.90
N GLU A 540 -41.36 11.14 25.32
CA GLU A 540 -42.54 11.66 26.02
C GLU A 540 -43.32 10.54 26.73
N SER A 541 -43.29 9.32 26.18
CA SER A 541 -43.86 8.14 26.82
C SER A 541 -43.11 6.85 26.45
N ILE A 542 -43.12 5.90 27.38
CA ILE A 542 -42.50 4.58 27.27
C ILE A 542 -43.57 3.54 27.61
N GLN A 543 -43.80 2.59 26.71
CA GLN A 543 -44.67 1.42 26.94
C GLN A 543 -43.87 0.15 26.69
N ALA A 544 -43.96 -0.83 27.58
CA ALA A 544 -43.25 -2.09 27.46
C ALA A 544 -44.14 -3.26 27.87
N THR A 545 -44.06 -4.36 27.13
CA THR A 545 -44.68 -5.65 27.46
C THR A 545 -43.61 -6.72 27.41
N ALA A 546 -43.47 -7.52 28.47
CA ALA A 546 -42.41 -8.51 28.61
C ALA A 546 -42.89 -9.84 29.20
N SER A 547 -42.23 -10.94 28.82
CA SER A 547 -42.19 -12.19 29.58
C SER A 547 -41.00 -12.19 30.55
N CYS A 548 -41.15 -12.86 31.69
CA CYS A 548 -40.06 -13.07 32.65
C CYS A 548 -39.79 -14.58 32.78
N LEU A 549 -38.53 -14.92 33.06
CA LEU A 549 -38.17 -16.27 33.50
C LEU A 549 -38.70 -16.52 34.93
N GLU A 550 -38.73 -17.79 35.35
CA GLU A 550 -39.08 -18.17 36.72
C GLU A 550 -38.19 -17.51 37.78
N THR A 551 -36.95 -17.18 37.42
CA THR A 551 -36.00 -16.45 38.27
C THR A 551 -36.35 -14.98 38.48
N GLY A 552 -37.38 -14.47 37.80
CA GLY A 552 -37.88 -13.11 37.95
C GLY A 552 -37.07 -12.04 37.21
N VAL A 553 -36.20 -12.43 36.28
CA VAL A 553 -35.55 -11.52 35.32
C VAL A 553 -36.32 -11.50 33.99
N ASP A 554 -36.23 -10.40 33.26
CA ASP A 554 -36.90 -10.25 31.97
C ASP A 554 -36.24 -11.14 30.90
N GLU A 555 -37.08 -11.74 30.05
CA GLU A 555 -36.68 -12.72 29.04
C GLU A 555 -36.84 -12.17 27.62
N THR A 556 -38.07 -11.86 27.24
CA THR A 556 -38.44 -11.32 25.93
C THR A 556 -39.34 -10.12 26.14
N ALA A 557 -39.06 -9.00 25.47
CA ALA A 557 -39.93 -7.83 25.54
C ALA A 557 -40.01 -7.07 24.21
N ALA A 558 -41.12 -6.36 24.04
CA ALA A 558 -41.30 -5.32 23.04
C ALA A 558 -41.52 -3.98 23.74
N VAL A 559 -40.80 -2.95 23.29
CA VAL A 559 -40.81 -1.61 23.88
C VAL A 559 -41.15 -0.59 22.81
N ILE A 560 -42.08 0.32 23.12
CA ILE A 560 -42.50 1.44 22.27
C ILE A 560 -42.13 2.74 22.99
N LEU A 561 -41.36 3.59 22.30
CA LEU A 561 -40.97 4.92 22.74
C LEU A 561 -41.61 5.96 21.82
N LYS A 562 -42.33 6.93 22.38
CA LYS A 562 -42.87 8.08 21.61
C LYS A 562 -42.06 9.33 21.91
N PHE A 563 -41.70 10.05 20.86
CA PHE A 563 -40.98 11.32 20.91
C PHE A 563 -41.84 12.44 20.32
N SER A 564 -41.38 13.67 20.47
CA SER A 564 -42.03 14.85 19.92
C SER A 564 -42.11 14.79 18.37
N ASN A 565 -43.04 15.53 17.77
CA ASN A 565 -43.29 15.58 16.31
C ASN A 565 -43.75 14.25 15.67
N ASN A 566 -44.55 13.46 16.40
CA ASN A 566 -45.08 12.17 15.96
C ASN A 566 -43.98 11.16 15.56
N ARG A 567 -42.81 11.24 16.19
CA ARG A 567 -41.69 10.31 15.97
C ARG A 567 -41.78 9.15 16.97
N MET A 568 -41.41 7.95 16.53
CA MET A 568 -41.52 6.74 17.34
C MET A 568 -40.28 5.86 17.22
N ALA A 569 -39.99 5.09 18.27
CA ALA A 569 -39.10 3.94 18.19
C ALA A 569 -39.82 2.70 18.72
N VAL A 570 -39.57 1.56 18.09
CA VAL A 570 -40.00 0.25 18.57
C VAL A 570 -38.77 -0.63 18.61
N PHE A 571 -38.53 -1.31 19.73
CA PHE A 571 -37.50 -2.32 19.78
C PHE A 571 -37.95 -3.57 20.51
N THR A 572 -37.47 -4.71 20.00
CA THR A 572 -37.72 -6.03 20.57
C THR A 572 -36.40 -6.63 21.02
N TYR A 573 -36.40 -7.31 22.16
CA TYR A 573 -35.25 -8.10 22.57
C TYR A 573 -35.66 -9.44 23.17
N SER A 574 -34.78 -10.44 23.07
CA SER A 574 -35.01 -11.77 23.65
C SER A 574 -33.72 -12.48 24.06
N SER A 575 -33.66 -13.01 25.28
CA SER A 575 -32.58 -13.93 25.70
C SER A 575 -32.88 -15.40 25.39
N SER A 576 -34.03 -15.72 24.81
CA SER A 576 -34.47 -17.10 24.54
C SER A 576 -34.65 -17.38 23.05
N LEU A 577 -34.95 -16.34 22.27
CA LEU A 577 -35.18 -16.43 20.84
C LEU A 577 -33.99 -15.85 20.08
N ASP A 578 -33.69 -16.47 18.95
CA ASP A 578 -32.83 -15.88 17.92
C ASP A 578 -33.70 -14.96 17.06
N LEU A 579 -33.48 -13.65 17.16
CA LEU A 579 -34.22 -12.65 16.39
C LEU A 579 -33.43 -12.28 15.13
N PRO A 580 -34.05 -11.59 14.14
CA PRO A 580 -33.34 -11.16 12.93
C PRO A 580 -32.10 -10.31 13.19
N ASN A 581 -31.98 -9.73 14.40
CA ASN A 581 -30.87 -8.88 14.80
C ASN A 581 -30.70 -7.73 13.80
N ASP A 582 -31.77 -7.04 13.41
CA ASP A 582 -31.77 -5.98 12.39
C ASP A 582 -32.25 -4.63 12.95
N ALA A 583 -31.88 -3.56 12.25
CA ALA A 583 -32.35 -2.21 12.53
C ALA A 583 -32.88 -1.53 11.26
N VAL A 584 -33.91 -0.70 11.42
CA VAL A 584 -34.48 0.12 10.35
C VAL A 584 -34.68 1.54 10.86
N ILE A 585 -34.20 2.52 10.10
CA ILE A 585 -34.44 3.95 10.33
C ILE A 585 -35.25 4.47 9.15
N VAL A 586 -36.46 4.93 9.41
CA VAL A 586 -37.34 5.51 8.39
C VAL A 586 -37.37 7.02 8.58
N GLY A 587 -36.90 7.75 7.58
CA GLY A 587 -37.06 9.19 7.49
C GLY A 587 -38.00 9.61 6.37
N THR A 588 -38.32 10.89 6.31
CA THR A 588 -39.22 11.44 5.28
C THR A 588 -38.68 11.37 3.85
N LYS A 589 -37.37 11.14 3.67
CA LYS A 589 -36.70 11.13 2.35
C LYS A 589 -35.99 9.82 2.01
N GLY A 590 -36.08 8.81 2.88
CA GLY A 590 -35.43 7.53 2.64
C GLY A 590 -35.49 6.61 3.85
N THR A 591 -34.96 5.40 3.67
CA THR A 591 -34.88 4.39 4.72
C THR A 591 -33.46 3.83 4.78
N ILE A 592 -32.91 3.68 5.99
CA ILE A 592 -31.73 2.86 6.25
C ILE A 592 -32.18 1.51 6.79
N ARG A 593 -31.62 0.43 6.24
CA ARG A 593 -31.71 -0.92 6.80
C ARG A 593 -30.31 -1.40 7.17
N GLU A 594 -30.15 -1.86 8.40
CA GLU A 594 -28.92 -2.45 8.93
C GLU A 594 -29.20 -3.93 9.20
N SER A 595 -28.58 -4.81 8.41
CA SER A 595 -28.93 -6.24 8.37
C SER A 595 -28.27 -7.10 9.46
N ALA A 596 -27.60 -6.51 10.46
CA ALA A 596 -27.00 -7.24 11.57
C ALA A 596 -26.51 -6.31 12.70
N ILE A 597 -27.36 -6.00 13.66
CA ILE A 597 -26.98 -5.42 14.94
C ILE A 597 -25.99 -6.40 15.60
N MET A 598 -24.73 -5.99 15.75
CA MET A 598 -23.62 -6.72 16.40
C MET A 598 -22.89 -7.84 15.63
N SER A 599 -23.11 -8.06 14.33
CA SER A 599 -22.17 -8.92 13.57
C SER A 599 -20.89 -8.15 13.26
N HIS A 600 -19.74 -8.83 13.36
CA HIS A 600 -18.41 -8.24 13.15
C HIS A 600 -18.06 -8.04 11.66
N ALA A 601 -19.06 -8.08 10.77
CA ALA A 601 -18.87 -8.11 9.32
C ALA A 601 -19.93 -7.27 8.60
N ASP A 602 -19.48 -6.41 7.68
CA ASP A 602 -20.16 -6.02 6.45
C ASP A 602 -21.69 -5.94 6.51
N SER A 603 -22.26 -5.12 7.40
CA SER A 603 -23.69 -4.81 7.32
C SER A 603 -23.96 -4.04 6.02
N LEU A 604 -24.68 -4.67 5.09
CA LEU A 604 -25.08 -4.07 3.82
C LEU A 604 -26.03 -2.89 4.11
N LEU A 605 -25.55 -1.66 3.96
CA LEU A 605 -26.40 -0.47 4.01
C LEU A 605 -27.10 -0.32 2.64
N LEU A 606 -28.33 -0.83 2.54
CA LEU A 606 -29.22 -0.50 1.43
C LEU A 606 -29.96 0.78 1.79
N ALA A 607 -29.44 1.91 1.30
CA ALA A 607 -30.22 3.13 1.21
C ALA A 607 -31.01 3.08 -0.11
N GLU A 608 -32.26 2.65 -0.04
CA GLU A 608 -33.20 2.84 -1.14
C GLU A 608 -33.69 4.28 -1.09
N VAL A 609 -33.12 5.10 -1.97
CA VAL A 609 -33.66 6.41 -2.32
C VAL A 609 -34.37 6.21 -3.65
N GLU A 610 -35.71 6.11 -3.63
CA GLU A 610 -36.50 6.23 -4.85
C GLU A 610 -36.32 7.64 -5.39
N ASP A 611 -35.55 7.78 -6.47
CA ASP A 611 -35.37 9.05 -7.17
C ASP A 611 -35.84 8.87 -8.63
N GLU A 612 -37.15 9.02 -8.87
CA GLU A 612 -37.67 9.36 -10.21
C GLU A 612 -37.28 10.82 -10.52
N ILE A 613 -36.02 11.09 -10.91
CA ILE A 613 -35.60 12.45 -11.33
C ILE A 613 -34.75 12.42 -12.61
N ARG A 614 -35.17 13.25 -13.58
CA ARG A 614 -34.64 13.45 -14.94
C ARG A 614 -33.21 14.04 -14.92
N ARG A 615 -32.23 13.34 -15.52
CA ARG A 615 -30.93 13.90 -15.92
C ARG A 615 -31.04 14.46 -17.34
N GLN A 616 -30.76 15.74 -17.58
CA GLN A 616 -30.89 16.35 -18.91
C GLN A 616 -29.71 17.26 -19.25
N VAL A 617 -29.12 17.08 -20.43
CA VAL A 617 -28.22 18.06 -21.05
C VAL A 617 -29.09 19.05 -21.82
N VAL A 618 -29.13 20.31 -21.39
CA VAL A 618 -30.10 21.31 -21.87
C VAL A 618 -29.52 22.35 -22.82
N ALA A 619 -28.20 22.46 -22.94
CA ALA A 619 -27.55 23.40 -23.84
C ALA A 619 -26.11 22.96 -24.20
N VAL A 620 -25.62 23.44 -25.34
CA VAL A 620 -24.21 23.35 -25.76
C VAL A 620 -23.77 24.68 -26.38
N ALA A 621 -22.51 25.06 -26.21
CA ALA A 621 -21.94 26.25 -26.82
C ALA A 621 -20.64 25.93 -27.56
N ALA A 622 -20.43 26.61 -28.68
CA ALA A 622 -19.19 26.57 -29.44
C ALA A 622 -18.79 27.99 -29.85
N ARG A 623 -17.62 28.14 -30.50
CA ARG A 623 -17.17 29.44 -31.03
C ARG A 623 -17.89 29.84 -32.32
N LYS A 624 -18.63 28.91 -32.90
CA LYS A 624 -19.46 29.06 -34.10
C LYS A 624 -20.80 28.40 -33.81
N LEU A 625 -21.89 29.06 -34.15
CA LEU A 625 -23.23 28.55 -33.86
C LEU A 625 -23.51 27.24 -34.62
N GLU A 626 -22.96 27.10 -35.83
CA GLU A 626 -23.14 25.92 -36.68
C GLU A 626 -22.58 24.65 -35.99
N ASP A 627 -21.39 24.74 -35.38
CA ASP A 627 -20.76 23.63 -34.66
C ASP A 627 -21.61 23.21 -33.44
N ALA A 628 -22.15 24.19 -32.71
CA ALA A 628 -23.03 23.94 -31.56
C ALA A 628 -24.36 23.30 -31.98
N GLN A 629 -24.94 23.76 -33.09
CA GLN A 629 -26.18 23.20 -33.66
C GLN A 629 -25.99 21.76 -34.14
N GLU A 630 -24.87 21.47 -34.80
CA GLU A 630 -24.54 20.11 -35.24
C GLU A 630 -24.39 19.16 -34.05
N PHE A 631 -23.65 19.57 -33.01
CA PHE A 631 -23.51 18.79 -31.79
C PHE A 631 -24.86 18.60 -31.07
N ALA A 632 -25.64 19.67 -30.94
CA ALA A 632 -26.95 19.63 -30.30
C ALA A 632 -27.90 18.66 -31.02
N LYS A 633 -27.93 18.69 -32.34
CA LYS A 633 -28.72 17.77 -33.17
C LYS A 633 -28.29 16.32 -32.98
N LYS A 634 -26.98 16.06 -32.96
CA LYS A 634 -26.43 14.70 -32.78
C LYS A 634 -26.80 14.10 -31.42
N HIS A 635 -26.87 14.93 -30.38
CA HIS A 635 -27.06 14.49 -29.00
C HIS A 635 -28.44 14.83 -28.41
N SER A 636 -29.39 15.28 -29.24
CA SER A 636 -30.75 15.67 -28.84
C SER A 636 -30.78 16.73 -27.73
N ILE A 637 -29.88 17.71 -27.80
CA ILE A 637 -29.79 18.83 -26.86
C ILE A 637 -30.71 19.97 -27.34
N SER A 638 -31.49 20.53 -26.43
CA SER A 638 -32.55 21.48 -26.78
C SER A 638 -32.07 22.88 -27.20
N ARG A 639 -30.90 23.32 -26.73
CA ARG A 639 -30.36 24.67 -26.99
C ARG A 639 -28.94 24.62 -27.52
N SER A 640 -28.60 25.57 -28.39
CA SER A 640 -27.26 25.75 -28.95
C SER A 640 -26.89 27.23 -28.98
N TYR A 641 -25.64 27.55 -28.61
CA TYR A 641 -25.12 28.92 -28.52
C TYR A 641 -23.86 29.09 -29.37
N GLY A 642 -23.72 30.26 -30.00
CA GLY A 642 -22.58 30.60 -30.87
C GLY A 642 -21.40 31.21 -30.11
N SER A 643 -21.56 31.41 -28.80
CA SER A 643 -20.51 31.89 -27.90
C SER A 643 -20.67 31.32 -26.49
N TYR A 644 -19.59 31.31 -25.71
CA TYR A 644 -19.64 30.88 -24.31
C TYR A 644 -20.34 31.92 -23.43
N GLU A 645 -20.29 33.20 -23.81
CA GLU A 645 -20.95 34.32 -23.15
C GLU A 645 -22.47 34.21 -23.22
N GLU A 646 -23.03 33.72 -24.33
CA GLU A 646 -24.46 33.44 -24.45
C GLU A 646 -24.89 32.33 -23.48
N LEU A 647 -24.13 31.23 -23.40
CA LEU A 647 -24.41 30.16 -22.44
C LEU A 647 -24.29 30.63 -20.99
N ALA A 648 -23.32 31.50 -20.70
CA ALA A 648 -23.13 32.05 -19.36
C ALA A 648 -24.33 32.91 -18.89
N ARG A 649 -25.03 33.56 -19.82
CA ARG A 649 -26.23 34.38 -19.53
C ARG A 649 -27.52 33.58 -19.42
N ASP A 650 -27.54 32.32 -19.87
CA ASP A 650 -28.75 31.50 -19.82
C ASP A 650 -29.12 31.18 -18.36
N PRO A 651 -30.27 31.66 -17.84
CA PRO A 651 -30.64 31.49 -16.45
C PRO A 651 -30.94 30.03 -16.08
N ASP A 652 -31.27 29.18 -17.05
CA ASP A 652 -31.72 27.80 -16.80
C ASP A 652 -30.56 26.77 -16.78
N ILE A 653 -29.32 27.25 -16.70
CA ILE A 653 -28.13 26.40 -16.60
C ILE A 653 -27.68 26.30 -15.15
N ASP A 654 -27.77 25.08 -14.59
CA ASP A 654 -27.35 24.77 -13.23
C ASP A 654 -25.83 24.62 -13.10
N VAL A 655 -25.21 23.91 -14.05
CA VAL A 655 -23.77 23.62 -14.05
C VAL A 655 -23.25 23.52 -15.48
N VAL A 656 -22.00 23.95 -15.70
CA VAL A 656 -21.32 23.89 -16.99
C VAL A 656 -20.13 22.94 -16.92
N TYR A 657 -20.03 22.02 -17.88
CA TYR A 657 -18.83 21.23 -18.12
C TYR A 657 -17.89 21.96 -19.08
N VAL A 658 -16.70 22.32 -18.63
CA VAL A 658 -15.67 23.02 -19.42
C VAL A 658 -14.69 21.98 -19.96
N GLY A 659 -14.82 21.62 -21.25
CA GLY A 659 -13.98 20.62 -21.94
C GLY A 659 -13.20 21.18 -23.12
N ASN A 660 -12.75 22.44 -23.07
CA ASN A 660 -11.91 23.01 -24.13
C ASN A 660 -10.42 22.71 -23.89
N ILE A 661 -9.51 23.38 -24.60
CA ILE A 661 -8.06 23.10 -24.48
C ILE A 661 -7.48 23.74 -23.22
N HIS A 662 -6.47 23.10 -22.61
CA HIS A 662 -5.93 23.49 -21.30
C HIS A 662 -5.58 24.99 -21.19
N PRO A 663 -4.92 25.64 -22.18
CA PRO A 663 -4.62 27.09 -22.14
C PRO A 663 -5.84 28.01 -22.00
N HIS A 664 -7.05 27.52 -22.26
CA HIS A 664 -8.29 28.30 -22.19
C HIS A 664 -9.09 28.06 -20.90
N HIS A 665 -8.71 27.09 -20.07
CA HIS A 665 -9.47 26.72 -18.87
C HIS A 665 -9.64 27.92 -17.92
N LEU A 666 -8.58 28.68 -17.64
CA LEU A 666 -8.66 29.90 -16.80
C LEU A 666 -9.72 30.87 -17.32
N LYS A 667 -9.59 31.32 -18.57
CA LYS A 667 -10.52 32.30 -19.16
C LYS A 667 -11.96 31.80 -19.15
N THR A 668 -12.18 30.53 -19.48
CA THR A 668 -13.53 29.95 -19.56
C THR A 668 -14.14 29.73 -18.18
N CYS A 669 -13.36 29.25 -17.19
CA CYS A 669 -13.83 29.11 -15.82
C CYS A 669 -14.16 30.46 -15.19
N LEU A 670 -13.34 31.50 -15.41
CA LEU A 670 -13.63 32.86 -14.95
C LEU A 670 -14.91 33.42 -15.56
N LEU A 671 -15.16 33.17 -16.85
CA LEU A 671 -16.41 33.58 -17.51
C LEU A 671 -17.64 33.00 -16.79
N PHE A 672 -17.65 31.69 -16.53
CA PHE A 672 -18.79 31.03 -15.92
C PHE A 672 -18.93 31.33 -14.41
N THR A 673 -17.84 31.32 -13.66
CA THR A 673 -17.87 31.65 -12.23
C THR A 673 -18.31 33.10 -11.98
N ASN A 674 -17.86 34.08 -12.78
CA ASN A 674 -18.33 35.47 -12.69
C ASN A 674 -19.79 35.64 -13.12
N ALA A 675 -20.28 34.78 -14.01
CA ALA A 675 -21.70 34.69 -14.36
C ALA A 675 -22.52 33.91 -13.31
N LYS A 676 -21.93 33.55 -12.17
CA LYS A 676 -22.53 32.76 -11.08
C LYS A 676 -23.06 31.40 -11.52
N LYS A 677 -22.35 30.75 -12.45
CA LYS A 677 -22.60 29.37 -12.86
C LYS A 677 -21.66 28.42 -12.12
N ASN A 678 -22.18 27.26 -11.73
CA ASN A 678 -21.36 26.18 -11.19
C ASN A 678 -20.52 25.56 -12.32
N VAL A 679 -19.31 25.11 -12.01
CA VAL A 679 -18.34 24.65 -13.01
C VAL A 679 -17.78 23.28 -12.66
N LEU A 680 -17.84 22.35 -13.61
CA LEU A 680 -17.02 21.15 -13.67
C LEU A 680 -16.00 21.35 -14.79
N CYS A 681 -14.72 21.48 -14.48
CA CYS A 681 -13.68 21.75 -15.49
C CYS A 681 -12.87 20.50 -15.77
N GLU A 682 -12.66 20.17 -17.05
CA GLU A 682 -11.76 19.08 -17.44
C GLU A 682 -10.35 19.32 -16.89
N LYS A 683 -9.70 18.22 -16.47
CA LYS A 683 -8.34 18.21 -15.98
C LYS A 683 -7.31 18.54 -17.10
N PRO A 684 -6.11 19.03 -16.73
CA PRO A 684 -5.85 19.67 -15.45
C PRO A 684 -6.69 20.96 -15.35
N LEU A 685 -7.08 21.35 -14.13
CA LEU A 685 -7.96 22.50 -13.91
C LEU A 685 -7.45 23.79 -14.57
N ALA A 686 -6.13 23.99 -14.60
CA ALA A 686 -5.46 25.05 -15.37
C ALA A 686 -4.00 24.67 -15.67
N MET A 687 -3.23 25.56 -16.28
CA MET A 687 -1.86 25.26 -16.71
C MET A 687 -0.82 25.26 -15.59
N ASN A 688 -1.08 25.97 -14.49
CA ASN A 688 -0.17 26.08 -13.34
C ASN A 688 -0.89 26.50 -12.06
N THR A 689 -0.15 26.48 -10.95
CA THR A 689 -0.67 26.81 -9.60
C THR A 689 -1.29 28.20 -9.51
N LYS A 690 -0.73 29.20 -10.22
CA LYS A 690 -1.24 30.59 -10.19
C LYS A 690 -2.63 30.65 -10.81
N GLU A 691 -2.81 30.06 -11.99
CA GLU A 691 -4.11 30.03 -12.67
C GLU A 691 -5.14 29.24 -11.86
N VAL A 692 -4.77 28.09 -11.30
CA VAL A 692 -5.68 27.30 -10.43
C VAL A 692 -6.17 28.14 -9.25
N LYS A 693 -5.27 28.83 -8.54
CA LYS A 693 -5.66 29.73 -7.42
C LYS A 693 -6.64 30.81 -7.88
N GLU A 694 -6.43 31.40 -9.05
CA GLU A 694 -7.32 32.43 -9.59
C GLU A 694 -8.73 31.89 -9.88
N ILE A 695 -8.84 30.67 -10.42
CA ILE A 695 -10.12 30.01 -10.64
C ILE A 695 -10.82 29.71 -9.30
N LEU A 696 -10.09 29.14 -8.33
CA LEU A 696 -10.61 28.84 -6.99
C LEU A 696 -11.12 30.11 -6.28
N ASP A 697 -10.35 31.19 -6.33
CA ASP A 697 -10.72 32.49 -5.76
C ASP A 697 -11.94 33.10 -6.46
N SER A 698 -12.08 32.92 -7.77
CA SER A 698 -13.28 33.34 -8.50
C SER A 698 -14.52 32.56 -8.08
N ALA A 699 -14.43 31.24 -7.95
CA ALA A 699 -15.54 30.40 -7.50
C ALA A 699 -15.98 30.77 -6.08
N LYS A 700 -15.01 30.95 -5.17
CA LYS A 700 -15.26 31.37 -3.79
C LYS A 700 -15.89 32.77 -3.71
N ARG A 701 -15.37 33.75 -4.46
CA ARG A 701 -15.92 35.12 -4.49
C ARG A 701 -17.36 35.16 -5.00
N ASN A 702 -17.69 34.32 -5.98
CA ASN A 702 -19.01 34.30 -6.60
C ASN A 702 -19.97 33.28 -5.96
N ASP A 703 -19.54 32.59 -4.90
CA ASP A 703 -20.30 31.56 -4.18
C ASP A 703 -20.86 30.46 -5.10
N VAL A 704 -20.03 29.93 -5.99
CA VAL A 704 -20.41 28.84 -6.91
C VAL A 704 -19.63 27.56 -6.62
N PHE A 705 -20.24 26.42 -6.95
CA PHE A 705 -19.56 25.14 -6.95
C PHE A 705 -18.51 25.07 -8.06
N LEU A 706 -17.35 24.53 -7.72
CA LEU A 706 -16.27 24.26 -8.65
C LEU A 706 -15.64 22.90 -8.34
N MET A 707 -15.40 22.10 -9.37
CA MET A 707 -14.68 20.84 -9.28
C MET A 707 -13.82 20.60 -10.52
N GLU A 708 -12.61 20.08 -10.32
CA GLU A 708 -11.77 19.53 -11.39
C GLU A 708 -12.23 18.11 -11.74
N ALA A 709 -12.35 17.81 -13.03
CA ALA A 709 -12.94 16.57 -13.53
C ALA A 709 -11.94 15.40 -13.53
N VAL A 710 -11.52 14.97 -12.34
CA VAL A 710 -10.67 13.78 -12.16
C VAL A 710 -11.54 12.54 -11.99
N TRP A 711 -12.22 12.17 -13.08
CA TRP A 711 -13.26 11.15 -13.11
C TRP A 711 -12.85 9.77 -12.53
N SER A 712 -11.57 9.40 -12.59
CA SER A 712 -11.03 8.15 -12.02
C SER A 712 -11.43 7.95 -10.57
N ARG A 713 -11.45 9.03 -9.77
CA ARG A 713 -11.76 8.96 -8.33
C ARG A 713 -13.18 8.45 -8.05
N PHE A 714 -14.08 8.51 -9.01
CA PHE A 714 -15.50 8.17 -8.84
C PHE A 714 -15.86 6.76 -9.33
N PHE A 715 -14.92 6.04 -9.94
CA PHE A 715 -15.16 4.65 -10.33
C PHE A 715 -15.41 3.78 -9.09
N PRO A 716 -16.31 2.76 -9.17
CA PRO A 716 -16.57 1.84 -8.06
C PRO A 716 -15.30 1.19 -7.50
N VAL A 717 -14.33 0.88 -8.36
CA VAL A 717 -13.01 0.38 -7.96
C VAL A 717 -12.29 1.37 -7.03
N TYR A 718 -12.27 2.66 -7.36
CA TYR A 718 -11.61 3.68 -6.53
C TYR A 718 -12.37 3.95 -5.22
N VAL A 719 -13.70 3.84 -5.25
CA VAL A 719 -14.54 3.85 -4.03
C VAL A 719 -14.12 2.70 -3.11
N GLU A 720 -13.98 1.49 -3.66
CA GLU A 720 -13.54 0.31 -2.91
C GLU A 720 -12.12 0.49 -2.35
N ILE A 721 -11.18 1.00 -3.15
CA ILE A 721 -9.81 1.26 -2.68
C ILE A 721 -9.83 2.19 -1.47
N ARG A 722 -10.57 3.30 -1.52
CA ARG A 722 -10.69 4.20 -0.36
C ARG A 722 -11.30 3.51 0.85
N ARG A 723 -12.29 2.64 0.65
CA ARG A 723 -12.90 1.82 1.72
C ARG A 723 -11.86 0.91 2.38
N LEU A 724 -11.10 0.15 1.59
CA LEU A 724 -10.06 -0.76 2.08
C LEU A 724 -8.93 -0.01 2.81
N LEU A 725 -8.50 1.13 2.27
CA LEU A 725 -7.49 1.99 2.91
C LEU A 725 -8.00 2.58 4.22
N ALA A 726 -9.26 3.00 4.28
CA ALA A 726 -9.86 3.55 5.51
C ALA A 726 -10.02 2.49 6.60
N GLN A 727 -10.22 1.22 6.23
CA GLN A 727 -10.30 0.08 7.15
C GLN A 727 -8.93 -0.42 7.62
N GLY A 728 -7.83 0.05 7.02
CA GLY A 728 -6.48 -0.40 7.37
C GLY A 728 -6.17 -1.83 6.91
N GLU A 729 -6.87 -2.33 5.89
CA GLU A 729 -6.71 -3.69 5.35
C GLU A 729 -5.28 -3.99 4.88
N LEU A 730 -4.57 -2.96 4.40
CA LEU A 730 -3.17 -3.08 3.97
C LEU A 730 -2.16 -2.87 5.10
N GLY A 731 -2.61 -2.55 6.32
CA GLY A 731 -1.73 -2.09 7.39
C GLY A 731 -1.15 -0.70 7.10
N GLU A 732 0.10 -0.48 7.49
CA GLU A 732 0.81 0.76 7.17
C GLU A 732 1.13 0.79 5.68
N LEU A 733 0.74 1.85 4.99
CA LEU A 733 1.11 2.06 3.59
C LEU A 733 2.61 2.33 3.49
N LYS A 734 3.26 1.75 2.48
CA LYS A 734 4.71 1.89 2.26
C LYS A 734 5.03 2.40 0.86
N MET A 735 4.36 1.88 -0.17
CA MET A 735 4.66 2.23 -1.56
C MET A 735 3.40 2.36 -2.42
N VAL A 736 3.36 3.35 -3.31
CA VAL A 736 2.43 3.41 -4.44
C VAL A 736 3.22 3.42 -5.74
N ARG A 737 2.93 2.49 -6.65
CA ARG A 737 3.46 2.48 -8.02
C ARG A 737 2.33 2.71 -9.00
N SER A 738 2.52 3.59 -9.98
CA SER A 738 1.55 3.81 -11.07
C SER A 738 2.26 3.99 -12.40
N ASP A 739 1.87 3.19 -13.39
CA ASP A 739 2.37 3.33 -14.76
C ASP A 739 1.22 3.76 -15.69
N PHE A 740 1.48 4.71 -16.59
CA PHE A 740 0.59 5.03 -17.71
C PHE A 740 1.37 5.44 -18.96
N GLY A 741 1.48 4.53 -19.93
CA GLY A 741 1.98 4.87 -21.25
C GLY A 741 1.15 4.32 -22.39
N ILE A 742 0.89 5.19 -23.37
CA ILE A 742 0.20 4.89 -24.61
C ILE A 742 0.88 5.64 -25.77
N PRO A 743 1.14 5.00 -26.92
CA PRO A 743 1.81 5.65 -28.05
C PRO A 743 0.86 6.59 -28.79
N VAL A 744 0.87 7.88 -28.44
CA VAL A 744 -0.07 8.91 -28.93
C VAL A 744 0.61 10.14 -29.52
N LEU A 745 1.89 10.03 -29.88
CA LEU A 745 2.65 11.12 -30.53
C LEU A 745 2.04 11.61 -31.87
N HIS A 746 1.15 10.83 -32.48
CA HIS A 746 0.44 11.21 -33.70
C HIS A 746 -0.72 12.21 -33.46
N VAL A 747 -1.08 12.48 -32.20
CA VAL A 747 -2.17 13.40 -31.85
C VAL A 747 -1.62 14.81 -31.66
N PRO A 748 -1.91 15.78 -32.56
CA PRO A 748 -1.25 17.09 -32.55
C PRO A 748 -1.39 17.86 -31.22
N ARG A 749 -2.57 17.79 -30.57
CA ARG A 749 -2.83 18.45 -29.28
C ARG A 749 -1.88 18.00 -28.17
N LEU A 750 -1.40 16.76 -28.22
CA LEU A 750 -0.56 16.18 -27.17
C LEU A 750 0.92 16.49 -27.35
N VAL A 751 1.34 16.94 -28.54
CA VAL A 751 2.75 17.23 -28.86
C VAL A 751 3.03 18.72 -29.09
N GLN A 752 1.98 19.54 -29.26
CA GLN A 752 2.07 20.98 -29.46
C GLN A 752 2.03 21.73 -28.12
N LYS A 753 3.07 22.52 -27.89
CA LYS A 753 3.27 23.28 -26.65
C LYS A 753 2.21 24.35 -26.44
N GLU A 754 1.82 25.05 -27.50
CA GLU A 754 0.81 26.11 -27.54
C GLU A 754 -0.62 25.61 -27.24
N LEU A 755 -0.86 24.29 -27.31
CA LEU A 755 -2.12 23.65 -26.97
C LEU A 755 -2.12 23.01 -25.56
N GLY A 756 -1.04 23.21 -24.79
CA GLY A 756 -0.85 22.56 -23.50
C GLY A 756 -0.55 21.06 -23.61
N GLY A 757 0.11 20.64 -24.68
CA GLY A 757 0.55 19.26 -24.90
C GLY A 757 1.68 18.82 -23.95
N GLY A 758 1.95 17.53 -23.88
CA GLY A 758 2.86 16.90 -22.91
C GLY A 758 2.20 15.70 -22.23
N ALA A 759 3.01 14.69 -21.89
CA ALA A 759 2.52 13.47 -21.27
C ALA A 759 1.99 13.73 -19.85
N LEU A 760 2.64 14.60 -19.07
CA LEU A 760 2.27 14.92 -17.69
C LEU A 760 0.83 15.45 -17.57
N LEU A 761 0.51 16.56 -18.24
CA LEU A 761 -0.80 17.21 -18.16
C LEU A 761 -1.92 16.33 -18.75
N SER A 762 -1.58 15.36 -19.60
CA SER A 762 -2.57 14.54 -20.31
C SER A 762 -2.83 13.21 -19.61
N ILE A 763 -1.79 12.40 -19.42
CA ILE A 763 -1.88 11.03 -18.89
C ILE A 763 -1.15 10.87 -17.55
N GLY A 764 -0.05 11.61 -17.32
CA GLY A 764 0.71 11.54 -16.07
C GLY A 764 -0.10 11.99 -14.85
N MET A 765 -1.03 12.93 -15.03
CA MET A 765 -1.92 13.40 -13.97
C MET A 765 -2.76 12.27 -13.34
N TYR A 766 -3.09 11.21 -14.09
CA TYR A 766 -3.81 10.05 -13.55
C TYR A 766 -2.95 9.23 -12.58
N CYS A 767 -1.63 9.23 -12.77
CA CYS A 767 -0.70 8.65 -11.81
C CYS A 767 -0.63 9.53 -10.55
N LEU A 768 -0.53 10.85 -10.72
CA LEU A 768 -0.44 11.80 -9.61
C LEU A 768 -1.70 11.83 -8.73
N GLN A 769 -2.89 11.77 -9.35
CA GLN A 769 -4.14 11.76 -8.60
C GLN A 769 -4.30 10.50 -7.75
N LEU A 770 -3.77 9.36 -8.19
CA LEU A 770 -3.78 8.13 -7.41
C LEU A 770 -2.89 8.28 -6.17
N VAL A 771 -1.68 8.83 -6.33
CA VAL A 771 -0.76 9.09 -5.20
C VAL A 771 -1.41 10.04 -4.19
N SER A 772 -1.94 11.18 -4.66
CA SER A 772 -2.64 12.15 -3.81
C SER A 772 -3.83 11.51 -3.08
N MET A 773 -4.64 10.69 -3.76
CA MET A 773 -5.78 10.02 -3.13
C MET A 773 -5.35 9.01 -2.07
N VAL A 774 -4.36 8.15 -2.38
CA VAL A 774 -3.91 7.08 -1.48
C VAL A 774 -3.28 7.66 -0.21
N TYR A 775 -2.51 8.74 -0.34
CA TYR A 775 -1.92 9.46 0.79
C TYR A 775 -2.78 10.60 1.32
N LYS A 776 -4.08 10.64 0.96
CA LYS A 776 -5.08 11.55 1.54
C LYS A 776 -4.66 13.03 1.48
N GLY A 777 -4.06 13.45 0.38
CA GLY A 777 -3.61 14.83 0.17
C GLY A 777 -2.39 15.23 1.01
N GLU A 778 -1.68 14.28 1.62
CA GLU A 778 -0.40 14.55 2.29
C GLU A 778 0.61 15.10 1.27
N ARG A 779 1.42 16.09 1.70
CA ARG A 779 2.43 16.71 0.84
C ARG A 779 3.73 15.89 0.89
N PRO A 780 4.38 15.64 -0.25
CA PRO A 780 5.68 14.98 -0.27
C PRO A 780 6.76 15.86 0.38
N GLU A 781 7.68 15.24 1.11
CA GLU A 781 8.90 15.88 1.61
C GLU A 781 9.88 16.18 0.47
N SER A 782 9.90 15.33 -0.56
CA SER A 782 10.70 15.53 -1.76
C SER A 782 10.07 14.88 -2.99
N ILE A 783 10.23 15.53 -4.13
CA ILE A 783 9.89 15.02 -5.47
C ILE A 783 11.19 14.96 -6.27
N GLN A 784 11.49 13.84 -6.91
CA GLN A 784 12.58 13.69 -7.88
C GLN A 784 12.00 13.24 -9.21
N ALA A 785 12.15 14.05 -10.25
CA ALA A 785 11.66 13.76 -11.59
C ALA A 785 12.82 13.78 -12.60
N THR A 786 12.85 12.76 -13.45
CA THR A 786 13.72 12.69 -14.63
C THR A 786 12.85 12.42 -15.83
N GLY A 787 13.13 13.09 -16.96
CA GLY A 787 12.33 12.91 -18.16
C GLY A 787 13.10 13.10 -19.46
N ILE A 788 12.40 12.75 -20.53
CA ILE A 788 12.74 12.99 -21.93
C ILE A 788 11.68 13.93 -22.48
N CYS A 789 12.12 14.97 -23.18
CA CYS A 789 11.26 15.89 -23.90
C CYS A 789 11.32 15.64 -25.41
N LEU A 790 10.21 15.93 -26.08
CA LEU A 790 10.17 16.08 -27.53
C LEU A 790 10.88 17.37 -27.97
N GLU A 791 11.27 17.44 -29.23
CA GLU A 791 11.83 18.67 -29.83
C GLU A 791 10.88 19.87 -29.72
N ALA A 792 9.57 19.64 -29.67
CA ALA A 792 8.55 20.67 -29.45
C ALA A 792 8.59 21.29 -28.03
N GLY A 793 9.42 20.79 -27.13
CA GLY A 793 9.61 21.34 -25.78
C GLY A 793 8.51 20.94 -24.78
N VAL A 794 7.89 19.78 -24.99
CA VAL A 794 6.94 19.13 -24.06
C VAL A 794 7.51 17.78 -23.63
N ASP A 795 7.11 17.28 -22.46
CA ASP A 795 7.56 15.98 -21.95
C ASP A 795 6.93 14.81 -22.72
N GLU A 796 7.73 13.77 -22.95
CA GLU A 796 7.33 12.52 -23.61
C GLU A 796 7.25 11.37 -22.62
N THR A 797 8.37 11.08 -21.94
CA THR A 797 8.50 9.97 -20.98
C THR A 797 9.14 10.50 -19.72
N VAL A 798 8.51 10.28 -18.58
CA VAL A 798 8.97 10.79 -17.29
C VAL A 798 8.79 9.73 -16.21
N ALA A 799 9.78 9.66 -15.33
CA ALA A 799 9.71 8.91 -14.08
C ALA A 799 9.82 9.88 -12.92
N VAL A 800 8.95 9.71 -11.93
CA VAL A 800 8.86 10.57 -10.74
C VAL A 800 8.88 9.70 -9.50
N THR A 801 9.78 10.01 -8.56
CA THR A 801 9.87 9.39 -7.24
C THR A 801 9.48 10.42 -6.18
N PHE A 802 8.56 10.04 -5.31
CA PHE A 802 8.09 10.84 -4.18
C PHE A 802 8.54 10.21 -2.88
N LYS A 803 8.97 11.04 -1.94
CA LYS A 803 9.15 10.65 -0.54
C LYS A 803 8.16 11.44 0.32
N PHE A 804 7.45 10.73 1.18
CA PHE A 804 6.47 11.27 2.12
C PHE A 804 6.94 11.00 3.55
N PRO A 805 6.37 11.71 4.55
CA PRO A 805 6.62 11.42 5.96
C PRO A 805 6.37 9.95 6.32
N GLN A 806 6.88 9.50 7.46
CA GLN A 806 6.68 8.13 7.96
C GLN A 806 7.17 7.04 7.00
N ASN A 807 8.23 7.31 6.24
CA ASN A 807 8.88 6.34 5.34
C ASN A 807 7.91 5.78 4.27
N LYS A 808 7.05 6.64 3.72
CA LYS A 808 6.18 6.32 2.57
C LYS A 808 6.81 6.81 1.27
N MET A 809 6.66 6.05 0.19
CA MET A 809 7.20 6.42 -1.13
C MET A 809 6.15 6.23 -2.23
N ALA A 810 6.28 6.98 -3.32
CA ALA A 810 5.54 6.68 -4.55
C ALA A 810 6.43 6.77 -5.78
N VAL A 811 6.10 5.99 -6.80
CA VAL A 811 6.79 5.96 -8.09
C VAL A 811 5.75 6.05 -9.21
N CYS A 812 5.85 7.08 -10.03
CA CYS A 812 5.01 7.26 -11.20
C CYS A 812 5.87 7.20 -12.46
N THR A 813 5.47 6.38 -13.43
CA THR A 813 6.07 6.37 -14.77
C THR A 813 4.99 6.63 -15.80
N TYR A 814 5.19 7.62 -16.67
CA TYR A 814 4.25 7.84 -17.77
C TYR A 814 4.97 8.13 -19.09
N SER A 815 4.33 7.75 -20.21
CA SER A 815 4.91 7.90 -21.55
C SER A 815 3.85 8.11 -22.64
N SER A 816 4.02 9.14 -23.48
CA SER A 816 3.25 9.27 -24.72
C SER A 816 3.91 8.57 -25.92
N GLY A 817 5.14 8.05 -25.76
CA GLY A 817 5.95 7.46 -26.82
C GLY A 817 5.88 5.94 -26.90
N VAL A 818 5.71 5.25 -25.77
CA VAL A 818 5.64 3.78 -25.71
C VAL A 818 4.48 3.29 -24.85
N GLN A 819 4.04 2.07 -25.15
CA GLN A 819 3.06 1.35 -24.34
C GLN A 819 3.70 0.88 -23.03
N LEU A 820 3.05 1.15 -21.89
CA LEU A 820 3.41 0.57 -20.59
C LEU A 820 2.34 -0.45 -20.13
N THR A 821 2.46 -1.00 -18.94
CA THR A 821 1.47 -1.96 -18.39
C THR A 821 0.14 -1.29 -18.03
N ASN A 822 0.13 0.02 -17.83
CA ASN A 822 -1.05 0.83 -17.54
C ASN A 822 -1.80 0.40 -16.27
N ASP A 823 -1.07 -0.17 -15.32
CA ASP A 823 -1.54 -0.72 -14.05
C ASP A 823 -0.93 0.05 -12.88
N ALA A 824 -1.50 -0.14 -11.69
CA ALA A 824 -1.00 0.47 -10.46
C ALA A 824 -1.02 -0.52 -9.29
N VAL A 825 -0.12 -0.32 -8.33
CA VAL A 825 0.02 -1.17 -7.15
C VAL A 825 0.16 -0.29 -5.91
N ILE A 826 -0.61 -0.61 -4.86
CA ILE A 826 -0.52 -0.02 -3.53
C ILE A 826 -0.05 -1.11 -2.58
N VAL A 827 1.05 -0.84 -1.87
CA VAL A 827 1.71 -1.79 -0.98
C VAL A 827 1.64 -1.27 0.45
N GLY A 828 1.14 -2.11 1.35
CA GLY A 828 1.25 -1.89 2.78
C GLY A 828 1.88 -3.09 3.50
N THR A 829 2.06 -2.97 4.81
CA THR A 829 2.73 -3.99 5.64
C THR A 829 1.97 -5.31 5.77
N LYS A 830 0.65 -5.32 5.51
CA LYS A 830 -0.21 -6.51 5.63
C LYS A 830 -0.74 -7.01 4.29
N GLY A 831 -0.54 -6.29 3.20
CA GLY A 831 -1.12 -6.68 1.92
C GLY A 831 -0.83 -5.74 0.77
N THR A 832 -1.39 -6.09 -0.39
CA THR A 832 -1.28 -5.31 -1.63
C THR A 832 -2.62 -5.17 -2.33
N ILE A 833 -2.81 -4.02 -2.97
CA ILE A 833 -3.85 -3.79 -3.97
C ILE A 833 -3.18 -3.61 -5.32
N ARG A 834 -3.67 -4.30 -6.36
CA ARG A 834 -3.31 -4.04 -7.75
C ARG A 834 -4.56 -3.59 -8.50
N ILE A 835 -4.47 -2.42 -9.14
CA ILE A 835 -5.41 -1.95 -10.15
C ILE A 835 -4.87 -2.47 -11.49
N PRO A 836 -5.54 -3.40 -12.18
CA PRO A 836 -5.07 -3.93 -13.45
C PRO A 836 -5.00 -2.87 -14.56
N THR A 837 -4.63 -3.29 -15.78
CA THR A 837 -4.50 -2.40 -16.93
C THR A 837 -5.72 -1.49 -17.10
N GLN A 838 -5.51 -0.27 -17.60
CA GLN A 838 -6.49 0.83 -17.62
C GLN A 838 -6.79 1.41 -16.23
N MET A 839 -5.73 1.63 -15.43
CA MET A 839 -5.86 2.13 -14.06
C MET A 839 -6.59 3.48 -13.91
N TRP A 840 -6.75 4.27 -14.98
CA TRP A 840 -7.53 5.52 -14.97
C TRP A 840 -9.04 5.31 -15.12
N CYS A 841 -9.49 4.16 -15.63
CA CYS A 841 -10.92 3.80 -15.76
C CYS A 841 -11.18 2.31 -15.46
N PRO A 842 -10.77 1.80 -14.28
CA PRO A 842 -10.72 0.36 -14.02
C PRO A 842 -12.10 -0.25 -13.75
N THR A 843 -12.26 -1.50 -14.17
CA THR A 843 -13.45 -2.34 -13.92
C THR A 843 -13.13 -3.60 -13.12
N SER A 844 -11.89 -3.75 -12.64
CA SER A 844 -11.52 -4.80 -11.71
C SER A 844 -10.48 -4.32 -10.70
N LEU A 845 -10.39 -5.04 -9.59
CA LEU A 845 -9.45 -4.78 -8.50
C LEU A 845 -8.93 -6.11 -7.98
N VAL A 846 -7.61 -6.21 -7.78
CA VAL A 846 -6.98 -7.39 -7.17
C VAL A 846 -6.49 -7.01 -5.78
N VAL A 847 -7.01 -7.67 -4.75
CA VAL A 847 -6.63 -7.46 -3.34
C VAL A 847 -6.02 -8.75 -2.83
N ASN A 848 -4.75 -8.71 -2.42
CA ASN A 848 -4.02 -9.89 -1.94
C ASN A 848 -4.14 -11.12 -2.88
N GLY A 849 -4.09 -10.87 -4.20
CA GLY A 849 -4.21 -11.89 -5.24
C GLY A 849 -5.64 -12.30 -5.61
N LYS A 850 -6.67 -11.81 -4.91
CA LYS A 850 -8.07 -12.07 -5.24
C LYS A 850 -8.65 -10.96 -6.11
N GLU A 851 -9.07 -11.29 -7.32
CA GLU A 851 -9.70 -10.35 -8.24
C GLU A 851 -11.21 -10.22 -7.98
N THR A 852 -11.70 -8.97 -8.04
CA THR A 852 -13.13 -8.62 -7.99
C THR A 852 -13.47 -7.73 -9.18
N GLN A 853 -14.60 -7.99 -9.83
CA GLN A 853 -15.08 -7.26 -11.01
C GLN A 853 -16.12 -6.20 -10.61
N TYR A 854 -16.08 -5.05 -11.29
CA TYR A 854 -16.96 -3.90 -11.11
C TYR A 854 -17.49 -3.47 -12.48
N PRO A 855 -18.49 -4.19 -13.02
CA PRO A 855 -18.99 -3.93 -14.36
C PRO A 855 -19.65 -2.55 -14.47
N LEU A 856 -19.50 -1.92 -15.62
CA LEU A 856 -20.15 -0.66 -15.96
C LEU A 856 -21.47 -0.92 -16.71
N PRO A 857 -22.46 -0.02 -16.60
CA PRO A 857 -23.68 -0.14 -17.38
C PRO A 857 -23.43 0.08 -18.87
N GLU A 858 -24.27 -0.54 -19.70
CA GLU A 858 -24.21 -0.39 -21.15
C GLU A 858 -24.52 1.06 -21.57
N PRO A 859 -23.74 1.66 -22.48
CA PRO A 859 -24.01 3.00 -22.97
C PRO A 859 -25.15 3.00 -23.99
N CYS A 860 -25.93 4.08 -24.02
CA CYS A 860 -27.00 4.27 -25.03
C CYS A 860 -26.47 4.70 -26.41
N PHE A 861 -25.19 5.08 -26.50
CA PHE A 861 -24.50 5.47 -27.74
C PHE A 861 -23.06 4.94 -27.74
N PRO A 862 -22.43 4.75 -28.91
CA PRO A 862 -21.00 4.44 -28.99
C PRO A 862 -20.14 5.48 -28.28
N LEU A 863 -19.19 5.02 -27.47
CA LEU A 863 -18.24 5.87 -26.74
C LEU A 863 -16.92 6.00 -27.51
N ASN A 864 -16.28 7.17 -27.41
CA ASN A 864 -14.99 7.42 -28.05
C ASN A 864 -13.82 6.80 -27.30
N PHE A 865 -13.95 6.59 -25.98
CA PHE A 865 -12.90 6.06 -25.12
C PHE A 865 -13.44 4.93 -24.24
N SER A 866 -12.57 3.96 -23.91
CA SER A 866 -12.89 2.82 -23.05
C SER A 866 -13.48 3.28 -21.72
N ASN A 867 -14.54 2.59 -21.29
CA ASN A 867 -15.18 2.79 -19.99
C ASN A 867 -15.69 4.22 -19.74
N SER A 868 -15.92 5.02 -20.78
CA SER A 868 -16.44 6.41 -20.65
C SER A 868 -17.79 6.49 -19.96
N THR A 869 -18.56 5.39 -19.88
CA THR A 869 -19.78 5.34 -19.06
C THR A 869 -19.50 5.73 -17.60
N GLY A 870 -18.28 5.53 -17.10
CA GLY A 870 -17.86 5.91 -15.74
C GLY A 870 -17.97 7.42 -15.43
N MET A 871 -17.97 8.30 -16.44
CA MET A 871 -18.19 9.75 -16.23
C MET A 871 -19.53 10.04 -15.52
N ARG A 872 -20.50 9.11 -15.58
CA ARG A 872 -21.75 9.22 -14.83
C ARG A 872 -21.56 9.36 -13.32
N PHE A 873 -20.51 8.74 -12.76
CA PHE A 873 -20.28 8.75 -11.31
C PHE A 873 -19.76 10.12 -10.86
N GLU A 874 -18.91 10.74 -11.68
CA GLU A 874 -18.45 12.12 -11.48
C GLU A 874 -19.61 13.11 -11.61
N ALA A 875 -20.47 12.95 -12.64
CA ALA A 875 -21.66 13.79 -12.79
C ALA A 875 -22.66 13.62 -11.63
N GLU A 876 -22.80 12.40 -11.10
CA GLU A 876 -23.63 12.15 -9.91
C GLU A 876 -23.05 12.83 -8.66
N GLU A 877 -21.73 12.80 -8.46
CA GLU A 877 -21.08 13.55 -7.37
C GLU A 877 -21.39 15.06 -7.46
N VAL A 878 -21.26 15.64 -8.65
CA VAL A 878 -21.60 17.06 -8.86
C VAL A 878 -23.05 17.32 -8.46
N ARG A 879 -24.00 16.48 -8.91
CA ARG A 879 -25.40 16.60 -8.51
C ARG A 879 -25.58 16.54 -7.00
N GLN A 880 -24.96 15.57 -6.34
CA GLN A 880 -25.04 15.40 -4.88
C GLN A 880 -24.49 16.62 -4.14
N CYS A 881 -23.37 17.17 -4.60
CA CYS A 881 -22.80 18.39 -4.04
C CYS A 881 -23.76 19.58 -4.18
N LEU A 882 -24.30 19.80 -5.38
CA LEU A 882 -25.24 20.89 -5.65
C LEU A 882 -26.53 20.77 -4.82
N LEU A 883 -27.10 19.56 -4.72
CA LEU A 883 -28.29 19.30 -3.89
C LEU A 883 -28.05 19.57 -2.40
N LYS A 884 -26.82 19.31 -1.92
CA LYS A 884 -26.40 19.59 -0.53
C LYS A 884 -25.93 21.03 -0.34
N GLY A 885 -25.92 21.86 -1.39
CA GLY A 885 -25.42 23.24 -1.35
C GLY A 885 -23.91 23.35 -1.13
N LEU A 886 -23.16 22.28 -1.38
CA LEU A 886 -21.71 22.25 -1.26
C LEU A 886 -21.05 23.01 -2.42
N LYS A 887 -19.88 23.60 -2.18
CA LYS A 887 -19.12 24.40 -3.16
C LYS A 887 -17.92 23.65 -3.75
N GLU A 888 -17.63 22.47 -3.23
CA GLU A 888 -16.59 21.55 -3.68
C GLU A 888 -17.00 20.11 -3.36
N SER A 889 -16.35 19.13 -3.99
CA SER A 889 -16.49 17.71 -3.64
C SER A 889 -15.52 17.34 -2.52
N ALA A 890 -15.97 16.48 -1.60
CA ALA A 890 -15.07 15.90 -0.59
C ALA A 890 -14.13 14.83 -1.17
N VAL A 891 -14.43 14.31 -2.37
CA VAL A 891 -13.62 13.30 -3.07
C VAL A 891 -12.56 13.95 -3.97
N MET A 892 -12.91 15.08 -4.57
CA MET A 892 -12.01 15.94 -5.34
C MET A 892 -12.12 17.38 -4.83
N SER A 893 -11.42 17.65 -3.73
CA SER A 893 -11.47 18.95 -3.05
C SER A 893 -10.64 20.01 -3.78
N HIS A 894 -10.88 21.28 -3.47
CA HIS A 894 -10.03 22.38 -3.96
C HIS A 894 -8.59 22.23 -3.50
N ALA A 895 -8.37 21.66 -2.30
CA ALA A 895 -7.05 21.35 -1.78
C ALA A 895 -6.35 20.24 -2.57
N ASP A 896 -7.08 19.22 -3.02
CA ASP A 896 -6.54 18.18 -3.92
C ASP A 896 -6.12 18.78 -5.26
N SER A 897 -6.97 19.59 -5.90
CA SER A 897 -6.64 20.25 -7.18
C SER A 897 -5.40 21.11 -7.05
N LEU A 898 -5.27 21.84 -5.94
CA LEU A 898 -4.10 22.66 -5.66
C LEU A 898 -2.84 21.80 -5.47
N LEU A 899 -2.94 20.69 -4.74
CA LEU A 899 -1.81 19.78 -4.55
C LEU A 899 -1.36 19.13 -5.88
N LEU A 900 -2.31 18.73 -6.74
CA LEU A 900 -2.00 18.14 -8.03
C LEU A 900 -1.20 19.09 -8.90
N VAL A 901 -1.67 20.33 -9.08
CA VAL A 901 -0.98 21.31 -9.92
C VAL A 901 0.37 21.74 -9.33
N GLU A 902 0.52 21.78 -8.00
CA GLU A 902 1.80 22.05 -7.35
C GLU A 902 2.82 20.92 -7.59
N MET A 903 2.38 19.66 -7.58
CA MET A 903 3.23 18.52 -7.98
C MET A 903 3.59 18.59 -9.47
N GLU A 904 2.63 18.93 -10.33
CA GLU A 904 2.86 19.10 -11.77
C GLU A 904 3.89 20.20 -12.04
N ASP A 905 3.76 21.37 -11.41
CA ASP A 905 4.70 22.49 -11.53
C ASP A 905 6.12 22.08 -11.13
N GLU A 906 6.28 21.37 -10.00
CA GLU A 906 7.59 20.91 -9.54
C GLU A 906 8.22 19.86 -10.48
N ILE A 907 7.42 18.93 -11.00
CA ILE A 907 7.88 17.95 -11.99
C ILE A 907 8.33 18.64 -13.26
N ARG A 908 7.52 19.57 -13.79
CA ARG A 908 7.84 20.34 -15.01
C ARG A 908 9.13 21.14 -14.84
N ARG A 909 9.32 21.76 -13.68
CA ARG A 909 10.54 22.50 -13.33
C ARG A 909 11.79 21.61 -13.40
N GLN A 910 11.72 20.39 -12.88
CA GLN A 910 12.86 19.45 -12.89
C GLN A 910 13.12 18.86 -14.29
N VAL A 911 12.07 18.56 -15.05
CA VAL A 911 12.17 18.02 -16.42
C VAL A 911 12.59 19.10 -17.43
N GLY A 912 12.33 20.38 -17.13
CA GLY A 912 12.65 21.52 -18.00
C GLY A 912 11.54 21.89 -18.98
N VAL A 913 10.27 21.60 -18.65
CA VAL A 913 9.10 21.97 -19.45
C VAL A 913 8.50 23.27 -18.94
N VAL A 914 8.36 24.27 -19.82
CA VAL A 914 7.84 25.60 -19.48
C VAL A 914 6.84 26.04 -20.52
N TYR A 915 5.59 26.33 -20.18
CA TYR A 915 4.56 26.87 -21.09
C TYR A 915 4.50 28.41 -21.03
N SER A 916 3.79 29.03 -21.97
CA SER A 916 3.61 30.49 -22.01
C SER A 916 2.98 31.06 -20.73
N GLN A 917 2.12 30.29 -20.07
CA GLN A 917 1.38 30.65 -18.86
C GLN A 917 2.30 30.74 -17.63
N ASP A 918 3.46 30.08 -17.65
CA ASP A 918 4.43 30.13 -16.54
C ASP A 918 5.24 31.43 -16.54
N CYS A 919 5.24 32.16 -17.67
CA CYS A 919 5.95 33.42 -17.85
C CYS A 919 5.10 34.68 -17.58
N GLN A 920 3.80 34.51 -17.33
CA GLN A 920 2.81 35.58 -17.12
C GLN A 920 2.47 35.73 -15.64
#